data_AF-A0A0G2GF38-F1
#
_entry.id   AF-A0A0G2GF38-F1
#
_cell.length_a   1.000
_cell.length_b   1.000
_cell.length_c   1.000
_cell.angle_alpha   90.00
_cell.angle_beta   90.00
_cell.angle_gamma   90.00
#
_symmetry.space_group_name_H-M   'P 1'
#
loop_
_entity.id
_entity.type
_entity.pdbx_description
1 polymer ?
#
loop_
_entity_poly.entity_id
_entity_poly.type
_entity_poly.pdbx_seq_one_letter_code
_entity_poly.pdbx_strand_id
1 'polypeptide(L)'
;MDSILIVGCGVFGLSTGLALSKRYPASSITFVDRHEPPVPDGTSVDTTRVIRADYHDAAYSELALESQQLIQKDPELGPHYYRSGMIYAHSGAGRHGSAVWEKEYASAQALQKKRVESGEFSDQGYLRHLTSHDAIFKRVNGQGVEPQSGEKQWNEGYLNEDVAFVNAEECMRIYYHKCRRQTNTSFLFGNPVKKVVVEGGIAKGVELADGKKLTADLVILATGAWTNTLLDLRDQIASTGHEVAWLKLSPEMEERYKNMPITTNFTTGFNIFPPLNGEIKCLRRSPGYTNTRTATDSASGKSFEVSVPPDSPSPIPADAEAGLRANLAELFPPLAEQPFARTKLCFFTNTPTSDFLVDRYPSIENLALVTGGSAHGWKFLCVLGDRVVDMLEGKLAAELQKRWKYKQPEDKTHNMEGAPRAEGEKQELKYCKPIAIVGAGVFGLSTALHLAKSGYKDITIFDYQPYDQNGYSTAAGCDAASADENKILRASYGDRKIYQDLAFAAIPVWESWNAAIVSSSTTPLPTGVDGSAVWIPCGFVRLSDRGLDEHEATTQANFPAAIKHTQYHIASAADAERATSAAGGGIPASKLDPFARRARGLPVDGVLDATGGYVLASKACAWALHLCAQAGVKLRLGPQHRFVRALTAPSPTTGTPYVTGLETADGTAHPASLVVVACGGWTPALPLPGVAVDELLETTAGSVLTVRIPRAGRPELWDRFAPERFPVWSWKMAGYGGAKGEPRTSVGGLYGFPRTADGVVKFGFRGAKWTNYAYEKDEGGKKKKLSFPKTGGGEVPEKAMEVVEKFCEENLPELLTLPIETARLCWYTDSVDNDFLVDYVPGTEGLMVCSGGSGHGFKFLPVLGSKVVEVIEGKKDSEYVKAWKWRERPAGKANGLEEGPSGWRTLDKQRMVKGWKDGKAAAKL
;
A
#
# COMPACT_ATOMS: atom_id res chain seq x y z
N MET A 1 -37.94 -5.00 31.57
CA MET A 1 -36.87 -4.33 30.79
C MET A 1 -37.59 -3.50 29.77
N ASP A 2 -37.50 -2.18 29.91
CA ASP A 2 -38.32 -1.25 29.13
C ASP A 2 -37.56 -0.85 27.85
N SER A 3 -36.23 -0.97 27.85
CA SER A 3 -35.36 -0.65 26.72
C SER A 3 -34.25 -1.67 26.48
N ILE A 4 -34.06 -2.07 25.23
CA ILE A 4 -33.01 -3.02 24.79
C ILE A 4 -32.22 -2.39 23.64
N LEU A 5 -30.89 -2.44 23.74
CA LEU A 5 -29.98 -1.99 22.70
C LEU A 5 -29.24 -3.18 22.08
N ILE A 6 -29.39 -3.38 20.77
CA ILE A 6 -28.69 -4.42 20.01
C ILE A 6 -27.62 -3.77 19.15
N VAL A 7 -26.36 -4.10 19.43
CA VAL A 7 -25.21 -3.61 18.67
C VAL A 7 -24.84 -4.65 17.61
N GLY A 8 -25.01 -4.29 16.35
CA GLY A 8 -24.79 -5.14 15.18
C GLY A 8 -26.09 -5.62 14.54
N CYS A 9 -26.23 -5.40 13.23
CA CYS A 9 -27.38 -5.76 12.41
C CYS A 9 -27.07 -6.93 11.45
N GLY A 10 -26.27 -7.89 11.90
CA GLY A 10 -26.03 -9.15 11.20
C GLY A 10 -27.07 -10.22 11.49
N VAL A 11 -26.75 -11.48 11.15
CA VAL A 11 -27.58 -12.68 11.41
C VAL A 11 -28.01 -12.76 12.88
N PHE A 12 -27.07 -12.65 13.81
CA PHE A 12 -27.35 -12.72 15.25
C PHE A 12 -28.21 -11.54 15.71
N GLY A 13 -27.86 -10.31 15.33
CA GLY A 13 -28.56 -9.12 15.80
C GLY A 13 -30.00 -9.03 15.30
N LEU A 14 -30.21 -9.14 13.97
CA LEU A 14 -31.55 -9.01 13.38
C LEU A 14 -32.48 -10.15 13.79
N SER A 15 -32.00 -11.40 13.84
CA SER A 15 -32.84 -12.51 14.31
C SER A 15 -33.22 -12.35 15.78
N THR A 16 -32.26 -11.99 16.65
CA THR A 16 -32.50 -11.75 18.08
C THR A 16 -33.49 -10.61 18.30
N GLY A 17 -33.31 -9.48 17.62
CA GLY A 17 -34.19 -8.33 17.78
C GLY A 17 -35.61 -8.58 17.24
N LEU A 18 -35.76 -9.36 16.17
CA LEU A 18 -37.08 -9.79 15.69
C LEU A 18 -37.81 -10.68 16.72
N ALA A 19 -37.10 -11.62 17.34
CA ALA A 19 -37.67 -12.48 18.38
C ALA A 19 -38.06 -11.69 19.63
N LEU A 20 -37.16 -10.81 20.12
CA LEU A 20 -37.45 -9.93 21.25
C LEU A 20 -38.63 -9.00 20.98
N SER A 21 -38.71 -8.42 19.78
CA SER A 21 -39.79 -7.50 19.41
C SER A 21 -41.16 -8.17 19.48
N LYS A 22 -41.27 -9.40 18.98
CA LYS A 22 -42.51 -10.18 19.02
C LYS A 22 -42.90 -10.62 20.43
N ARG A 23 -41.92 -11.05 21.24
CA ARG A 23 -42.15 -11.57 22.60
C ARG A 23 -42.38 -10.47 23.63
N TYR A 24 -41.82 -9.28 23.39
CA TYR A 24 -41.88 -8.12 24.29
C TYR A 24 -42.37 -6.86 23.56
N PRO A 25 -43.64 -6.82 23.13
CA PRO A 25 -44.17 -5.70 22.35
C PRO A 25 -44.19 -4.36 23.10
N ALA A 26 -44.09 -4.39 24.44
CA ALA A 26 -44.01 -3.19 25.28
C ALA A 26 -42.59 -2.63 25.44
N SER A 27 -41.55 -3.43 25.15
CA SER A 27 -40.15 -2.98 25.26
C SER A 27 -39.73 -2.24 24.00
N SER A 28 -38.96 -1.16 24.16
CA SER A 28 -38.31 -0.48 23.04
C SER A 28 -37.02 -1.19 22.64
N ILE A 29 -36.85 -1.51 21.35
CA ILE A 29 -35.66 -2.19 20.83
C ILE A 29 -34.95 -1.27 19.84
N THR A 30 -33.73 -0.89 20.16
CA THR A 30 -32.90 -0.03 19.31
C THR A 30 -31.75 -0.83 18.72
N PHE A 31 -31.63 -0.83 17.40
CA PHE A 31 -30.51 -1.42 16.68
C PHE A 31 -29.47 -0.34 16.36
N VAL A 32 -28.19 -0.66 16.52
CA VAL A 32 -27.07 0.22 16.16
C VAL A 32 -26.09 -0.54 15.27
N ASP A 33 -25.71 0.04 14.14
CA ASP A 33 -24.66 -0.50 13.27
C ASP A 33 -23.90 0.64 12.56
N ARG A 34 -22.73 0.32 12.00
CA ARG A 34 -21.95 1.22 11.15
C ARG A 34 -22.66 1.50 9.83
N HIS A 35 -23.43 0.53 9.33
CA HIS A 35 -24.12 0.62 8.03
C HIS A 35 -25.56 0.15 8.12
N GLU A 36 -26.43 0.72 7.27
CA GLU A 36 -27.77 0.19 7.05
C GLU A 36 -27.68 -1.21 6.39
N PRO A 37 -28.39 -2.24 6.89
CA PRO A 37 -28.39 -3.55 6.26
C PRO A 37 -28.92 -3.53 4.81
N PRO A 38 -28.30 -4.29 3.88
CA PRO A 38 -27.22 -5.26 4.12
C PRO A 38 -25.86 -4.60 4.39
N VAL A 39 -25.23 -4.95 5.53
CA VAL A 39 -23.93 -4.42 5.98
C VAL A 39 -22.81 -4.93 5.05
N PRO A 40 -22.15 -4.08 4.24
CA PRO A 40 -21.30 -4.54 3.13
C PRO A 40 -20.09 -5.39 3.52
N ASP A 41 -19.49 -5.09 4.68
CA ASP A 41 -18.34 -5.82 5.23
C ASP A 41 -18.74 -6.89 6.26
N GLY A 42 -20.05 -7.07 6.49
CA GLY A 42 -20.58 -8.09 7.39
C GLY A 42 -20.47 -9.48 6.78
N THR A 43 -20.01 -10.46 7.58
CA THR A 43 -20.02 -11.88 7.15
C THR A 43 -21.43 -12.39 6.85
N SER A 44 -22.46 -11.77 7.40
CA SER A 44 -23.86 -12.08 7.11
C SER A 44 -24.27 -11.78 5.66
N VAL A 45 -23.55 -10.88 4.98
CA VAL A 45 -23.85 -10.42 3.63
C VAL A 45 -22.88 -11.05 2.63
N ASP A 46 -23.45 -11.78 1.68
CA ASP A 46 -22.74 -12.51 0.64
C ASP A 46 -23.71 -12.79 -0.52
N THR A 47 -23.19 -13.11 -1.71
CA THR A 47 -24.03 -13.54 -2.83
C THR A 47 -24.73 -14.86 -2.49
N THR A 48 -24.00 -15.80 -1.87
CA THR A 48 -24.52 -17.14 -1.57
C THR A 48 -24.13 -17.64 -0.18
N ARG A 49 -24.98 -18.42 0.50
CA ARG A 49 -24.62 -19.16 1.73
C ARG A 49 -25.21 -20.57 1.72
N VAL A 50 -24.48 -21.54 2.25
CA VAL A 50 -24.89 -22.97 2.29
C VAL A 50 -25.95 -23.19 3.36
N ILE A 51 -27.03 -23.89 3.01
CA ILE A 51 -28.06 -24.42 3.91
C ILE A 51 -27.99 -25.94 3.86
N ARG A 52 -27.70 -26.55 5.01
CA ARG A 52 -27.53 -27.99 5.17
C ARG A 52 -27.86 -28.42 6.60
N ALA A 53 -28.29 -29.66 6.78
CA ALA A 53 -28.59 -30.25 8.09
C ALA A 53 -27.70 -31.46 8.47
N ASP A 54 -26.82 -31.92 7.57
CA ASP A 54 -25.98 -33.11 7.74
C ASP A 54 -24.73 -32.86 8.60
N TYR A 55 -24.93 -32.38 9.83
CA TYR A 55 -23.87 -32.29 10.85
C TYR A 55 -23.64 -33.66 11.51
N HIS A 56 -22.40 -33.94 11.90
CA HIS A 56 -22.11 -35.08 12.79
C HIS A 56 -22.62 -34.87 14.22
N ASP A 57 -22.82 -33.62 14.63
CA ASP A 57 -23.45 -33.28 15.90
C ASP A 57 -24.98 -33.28 15.78
N ALA A 58 -25.65 -34.14 16.55
CA ALA A 58 -27.09 -34.34 16.46
C ALA A 58 -27.90 -33.08 16.83
N ALA A 59 -27.48 -32.32 17.84
CA ALA A 59 -28.23 -31.14 18.31
C ALA A 59 -28.20 -30.03 17.24
N TYR A 60 -27.07 -29.82 16.58
CA TYR A 60 -26.98 -28.88 15.46
C TYR A 60 -27.61 -29.41 14.18
N SER A 61 -27.60 -30.74 13.95
CA SER A 61 -28.32 -31.34 12.83
C SER A 61 -29.81 -31.05 12.92
N GLU A 62 -30.42 -31.28 14.09
CA GLU A 62 -31.84 -30.99 14.34
C GLU A 62 -32.16 -29.50 14.21
N LEU A 63 -31.34 -28.63 14.82
CA LEU A 63 -31.52 -27.18 14.74
C LEU A 63 -31.41 -26.66 13.30
N ALA A 64 -30.47 -27.21 12.52
CA ALA A 64 -30.29 -26.84 11.13
C ALA A 64 -31.43 -27.33 10.24
N LEU A 65 -31.97 -28.53 10.51
CA LEU A 65 -33.13 -29.07 9.80
C LEU A 65 -34.37 -28.20 10.03
N GLU A 66 -34.63 -27.80 11.28
CA GLU A 66 -35.71 -26.86 11.62
C GLU A 66 -35.56 -25.54 10.85
N SER A 67 -34.36 -24.95 10.90
CA SER A 67 -34.08 -23.70 10.18
C SER A 67 -34.27 -23.84 8.67
N GLN A 68 -33.79 -24.92 8.07
CA GLN A 68 -33.95 -25.21 6.65
C GLN A 68 -35.43 -25.30 6.26
N GLN A 69 -36.25 -25.99 7.04
CA GLN A 69 -37.70 -26.08 6.80
C GLN A 69 -38.40 -24.72 6.95
N LEU A 70 -37.99 -23.91 7.93
CA LEU A 70 -38.54 -22.56 8.11
C LEU A 70 -38.17 -21.62 6.96
N ILE A 71 -36.93 -21.68 6.46
CA ILE A 71 -36.53 -20.89 5.28
C ILE A 71 -37.39 -21.27 4.07
N GLN A 72 -37.60 -22.57 3.83
CA GLN A 72 -38.41 -23.05 2.69
C GLN A 72 -39.88 -22.62 2.78
N LYS A 73 -40.45 -22.62 3.99
CA LYS A 73 -41.86 -22.27 4.23
C LYS A 73 -42.12 -20.76 4.28
N ASP A 74 -41.09 -19.96 4.53
CA ASP A 74 -41.23 -18.51 4.63
C ASP A 74 -41.50 -17.88 3.26
N PRO A 75 -42.59 -17.11 3.08
CA PRO A 75 -42.99 -16.61 1.77
C PRO A 75 -42.04 -15.53 1.21
N GLU A 76 -41.27 -14.85 2.05
CA GLU A 76 -40.28 -13.87 1.61
C GLU A 76 -38.92 -14.52 1.37
N LEU A 77 -38.52 -15.52 2.17
CA LEU A 77 -37.20 -16.16 2.05
C LEU A 77 -37.17 -17.33 1.07
N GLY A 78 -38.25 -18.11 0.97
CA GLY A 78 -38.38 -19.29 0.13
C GLY A 78 -38.02 -19.05 -1.35
N PRO A 79 -38.43 -17.92 -1.97
CA PRO A 79 -38.02 -17.58 -3.34
C PRO A 79 -36.50 -17.41 -3.55
N HIS A 80 -35.75 -17.29 -2.46
CA HIS A 80 -34.30 -17.13 -2.46
C HIS A 80 -33.57 -18.40 -2.00
N TYR A 81 -34.27 -19.53 -1.90
CA TYR A 81 -33.74 -20.84 -1.54
C TYR A 81 -33.57 -21.71 -2.79
N TYR A 82 -32.33 -22.11 -3.08
CA TYR A 82 -31.95 -22.83 -4.29
C TYR A 82 -31.37 -24.20 -3.94
N ARG A 83 -32.17 -25.25 -4.15
CA ARG A 83 -31.76 -26.64 -3.90
C ARG A 83 -30.90 -27.16 -5.06
N SER A 84 -29.58 -27.01 -4.95
CA SER A 84 -28.60 -27.44 -5.96
C SER A 84 -27.88 -28.76 -5.61
N GLY A 85 -27.99 -29.21 -4.37
CA GLY A 85 -27.11 -30.22 -3.78
C GLY A 85 -25.69 -29.70 -3.52
N MET A 86 -24.89 -30.52 -2.84
CA MET A 86 -23.49 -30.23 -2.51
C MET A 86 -22.61 -31.48 -2.59
N ILE A 87 -21.49 -31.37 -3.30
CA ILE A 87 -20.43 -32.39 -3.33
C ILE A 87 -19.43 -32.10 -2.22
N TYR A 88 -19.21 -33.08 -1.36
CA TYR A 88 -18.12 -33.11 -0.39
C TYR A 88 -17.03 -34.03 -0.91
N ALA A 89 -15.84 -33.50 -1.17
CA ALA A 89 -14.72 -34.25 -1.73
C ALA A 89 -13.46 -34.18 -0.87
N HIS A 90 -12.51 -35.07 -1.15
CA HIS A 90 -11.15 -35.07 -0.60
C HIS A 90 -10.15 -35.67 -1.59
N SER A 91 -8.84 -35.52 -1.30
CA SER A 91 -7.76 -36.00 -2.18
C SER A 91 -7.43 -37.49 -2.05
N GLY A 92 -8.27 -38.28 -1.37
CA GLY A 92 -8.04 -39.70 -1.09
C GLY A 92 -7.73 -40.00 0.38
N ALA A 93 -7.76 -41.29 0.74
CA ALA A 93 -7.56 -41.77 2.12
C ALA A 93 -6.16 -41.42 2.66
N GLY A 94 -6.07 -41.14 3.97
CA GLY A 94 -4.82 -40.80 4.65
C GLY A 94 -4.28 -39.39 4.34
N ARG A 95 -4.97 -38.61 3.50
CA ARG A 95 -4.67 -37.21 3.25
C ARG A 95 -5.38 -36.33 4.28
N HIS A 96 -4.85 -35.13 4.49
CA HIS A 96 -5.50 -34.12 5.31
C HIS A 96 -6.99 -33.93 4.92
N GLY A 97 -7.86 -33.85 5.93
CA GLY A 97 -9.30 -33.73 5.76
C GLY A 97 -10.05 -35.04 5.44
N SER A 98 -9.39 -36.15 5.09
CA SER A 98 -10.08 -37.41 4.75
C SER A 98 -10.83 -38.02 5.94
N ALA A 99 -10.23 -38.01 7.14
CA ALA A 99 -10.89 -38.52 8.34
C ALA A 99 -12.14 -37.72 8.72
N VAL A 100 -12.13 -36.40 8.50
CA VAL A 100 -13.31 -35.55 8.72
C VAL A 100 -14.38 -35.84 7.66
N TRP A 101 -13.96 -36.06 6.40
CA TRP A 101 -14.85 -36.46 5.32
C TRP A 101 -15.56 -37.78 5.65
N GLU A 102 -14.85 -38.79 6.16
CA GLU A 102 -15.42 -40.09 6.54
C GLU A 102 -16.49 -39.95 7.63
N LYS A 103 -16.23 -39.14 8.68
CA LYS A 103 -17.19 -38.86 9.76
C LYS A 103 -18.44 -38.15 9.24
N GLU A 104 -18.26 -37.13 8.39
CA GLU A 104 -19.36 -36.37 7.79
C GLU A 104 -20.19 -37.26 6.85
N TYR A 105 -19.56 -38.13 6.07
CA TYR A 105 -20.26 -39.06 5.19
C TYR A 105 -21.09 -40.08 5.97
N ALA A 106 -20.53 -40.68 7.02
CA ALA A 106 -21.25 -41.60 7.91
C ALA A 106 -22.46 -40.91 8.58
N SER A 107 -22.29 -39.65 8.97
CA SER A 107 -23.37 -38.85 9.59
C SER A 107 -24.46 -38.49 8.59
N ALA A 108 -24.09 -38.13 7.36
CA ALA A 108 -25.03 -37.94 6.26
C ALA A 108 -25.83 -39.22 5.96
N GLN A 109 -25.18 -40.39 5.94
CA GLN A 109 -25.83 -41.69 5.75
C GLN A 109 -26.83 -42.00 6.88
N ALA A 110 -26.44 -41.74 8.14
CA ALA A 110 -27.32 -41.94 9.29
C ALA A 110 -28.56 -41.03 9.24
N LEU A 111 -28.38 -39.76 8.89
CA LEU A 111 -29.49 -38.81 8.72
C LEU A 111 -30.40 -39.22 7.55
N GLN A 112 -29.83 -39.61 6.41
CA GLN A 112 -30.61 -40.12 5.28
C GLN A 112 -31.47 -41.31 5.70
N LYS A 113 -30.88 -42.30 6.39
CA LYS A 113 -31.60 -43.48 6.87
C LYS A 113 -32.83 -43.10 7.69
N LYS A 114 -32.67 -42.23 8.69
CA LYS A 114 -33.79 -41.73 9.53
C LYS A 114 -34.89 -41.07 8.69
N ARG A 115 -34.52 -40.29 7.67
CA ARG A 115 -35.47 -39.54 6.83
C ARG A 115 -36.20 -40.42 5.81
N VAL A 116 -35.54 -41.44 5.27
CA VAL A 116 -36.19 -42.49 4.46
C VAL A 116 -37.17 -43.29 5.32
N GLU A 117 -36.75 -43.73 6.51
CA GLU A 117 -37.61 -44.47 7.45
C GLU A 117 -38.83 -43.65 7.90
N SER A 118 -38.69 -42.32 8.00
CA SER A 118 -39.81 -41.41 8.32
C SER A 118 -40.76 -41.13 7.15
N GLY A 119 -40.43 -41.58 5.93
CA GLY A 119 -41.18 -41.32 4.71
C GLY A 119 -40.98 -39.92 4.11
N GLU A 120 -40.00 -39.15 4.60
CA GLU A 120 -39.66 -37.83 4.03
C GLU A 120 -38.96 -37.96 2.66
N PHE A 121 -38.23 -39.06 2.44
CA PHE A 121 -37.56 -39.39 1.18
C PHE A 121 -37.91 -40.81 0.73
N SER A 122 -37.79 -41.07 -0.58
CA SER A 122 -37.95 -42.40 -1.15
C SER A 122 -36.79 -43.33 -0.76
N ASP A 123 -36.98 -44.64 -0.95
CA ASP A 123 -35.97 -45.68 -0.68
C ASP A 123 -34.65 -45.48 -1.46
N GLN A 124 -34.67 -44.71 -2.55
CA GLN A 124 -33.47 -44.36 -3.32
C GLN A 124 -32.57 -43.35 -2.59
N GLY A 125 -33.08 -42.66 -1.57
CA GLY A 125 -32.36 -41.62 -0.84
C GLY A 125 -31.92 -40.45 -1.73
N TYR A 126 -31.08 -39.59 -1.16
CA TYR A 126 -30.59 -38.34 -1.75
C TYR A 126 -29.06 -38.20 -1.71
N LEU A 127 -28.35 -39.25 -1.28
CA LEU A 127 -26.88 -39.33 -1.29
C LEU A 127 -26.38 -40.16 -2.48
N ARG A 128 -25.29 -39.70 -3.11
CA ARG A 128 -24.58 -40.43 -4.18
C ARG A 128 -23.09 -40.47 -3.89
N HIS A 129 -22.47 -41.65 -3.90
CA HIS A 129 -21.02 -41.79 -3.79
C HIS A 129 -20.37 -41.54 -5.15
N LEU A 130 -19.38 -40.66 -5.20
CA LEU A 130 -18.58 -40.31 -6.37
C LEU A 130 -17.16 -40.87 -6.15
N THR A 131 -16.89 -42.03 -6.73
CA THR A 131 -15.70 -42.85 -6.44
C THR A 131 -14.43 -42.45 -7.21
N SER A 132 -14.50 -41.40 -8.04
CA SER A 132 -13.37 -40.95 -8.85
C SER A 132 -13.43 -39.46 -9.16
N HIS A 133 -12.27 -38.89 -9.53
CA HIS A 133 -12.18 -37.54 -10.07
C HIS A 133 -13.08 -37.34 -11.30
N ASP A 134 -13.13 -38.32 -12.20
CA ASP A 134 -13.97 -38.26 -13.39
C ASP A 134 -15.47 -38.14 -13.04
N ALA A 135 -15.93 -38.90 -12.03
CA ALA A 135 -17.31 -38.82 -11.56
C ALA A 135 -17.65 -37.44 -10.97
N ILE A 136 -16.74 -36.84 -10.20
CA ILE A 136 -16.91 -35.49 -9.64
C ILE A 136 -16.90 -34.46 -10.77
N PHE A 137 -15.92 -34.52 -11.66
CA PHE A 137 -15.75 -33.57 -12.76
C PHE A 137 -16.96 -33.56 -13.68
N LYS A 138 -17.46 -34.73 -14.10
CA LYS A 138 -18.65 -34.85 -14.96
C LYS A 138 -19.92 -34.40 -14.25
N ARG A 139 -20.04 -34.61 -12.94
CA ARG A 139 -21.20 -34.10 -12.18
C ARG A 139 -21.27 -32.58 -12.15
N VAL A 140 -20.12 -31.92 -12.18
CA VAL A 140 -19.97 -30.45 -12.19
C VAL A 140 -20.08 -29.86 -13.60
N ASN A 141 -19.40 -30.47 -14.57
CA ASN A 141 -19.21 -29.90 -15.91
C ASN A 141 -20.16 -30.43 -16.99
N GLY A 142 -20.94 -31.47 -16.69
CA GLY A 142 -21.81 -32.15 -17.65
C GLY A 142 -21.12 -33.29 -18.40
N GLN A 143 -21.91 -34.06 -19.16
CA GLN A 143 -21.42 -35.16 -19.99
C GLN A 143 -20.78 -34.59 -21.27
N GLY A 144 -19.60 -35.10 -21.67
CA GLY A 144 -18.89 -34.70 -22.89
C GLY A 144 -17.74 -33.70 -22.70
N VAL A 145 -17.37 -33.36 -21.46
CA VAL A 145 -16.17 -32.59 -21.14
C VAL A 145 -15.21 -33.49 -20.36
N GLU A 146 -13.97 -33.59 -20.85
CA GLU A 146 -12.95 -34.41 -20.20
C GLU A 146 -12.05 -33.56 -19.29
N PRO A 147 -11.62 -34.11 -18.13
CA PRO A 147 -10.70 -33.43 -17.24
C PRO A 147 -9.30 -33.32 -17.85
N GLN A 148 -8.54 -32.30 -17.45
CA GLN A 148 -7.12 -32.19 -17.82
C GLN A 148 -6.32 -33.36 -17.24
N SER A 149 -5.19 -33.73 -17.84
CA SER A 149 -4.25 -34.70 -17.26
C SER A 149 -3.48 -34.11 -16.06
N GLY A 150 -2.84 -34.95 -15.24
CA GLY A 150 -2.02 -34.53 -14.09
C GLY A 150 -2.54 -35.01 -12.73
N GLU A 151 -1.80 -34.67 -11.66
CA GLU A 151 -2.19 -35.00 -10.27
C GLU A 151 -3.50 -34.31 -9.89
N LYS A 152 -4.38 -35.05 -9.20
CA LYS A 152 -5.73 -34.62 -8.84
C LYS A 152 -5.92 -34.55 -7.33
N GLN A 153 -6.64 -33.54 -6.89
CA GLN A 153 -7.04 -33.33 -5.49
C GLN A 153 -8.52 -33.65 -5.26
N TRP A 154 -9.33 -33.76 -6.30
CA TRP A 154 -10.75 -34.14 -6.19
C TRP A 154 -10.92 -35.61 -6.53
N ASN A 155 -10.45 -36.51 -5.68
CA ASN A 155 -10.33 -37.93 -6.03
C ASN A 155 -11.55 -38.77 -5.65
N GLU A 156 -12.18 -38.44 -4.53
CA GLU A 156 -13.36 -39.13 -4.02
C GLU A 156 -14.27 -38.12 -3.32
N GLY A 157 -15.57 -38.37 -3.37
CA GLY A 157 -16.55 -37.53 -2.69
C GLY A 157 -17.94 -38.12 -2.64
N TYR A 158 -18.88 -37.44 -2.00
CA TYR A 158 -20.30 -37.76 -2.07
C TYR A 158 -21.12 -36.52 -2.37
N LEU A 159 -22.17 -36.68 -3.16
CA LEU A 159 -23.20 -35.67 -3.41
C LEU A 159 -24.32 -35.84 -2.38
N ASN A 160 -24.68 -34.76 -1.70
CA ASN A 160 -25.91 -34.64 -0.94
C ASN A 160 -26.89 -33.73 -1.69
N GLU A 161 -27.95 -34.32 -2.25
CA GLU A 161 -28.97 -33.64 -3.08
C GLU A 161 -29.96 -32.80 -2.25
N ASP A 162 -29.95 -32.91 -0.92
CA ASP A 162 -30.81 -32.10 -0.02
C ASP A 162 -30.19 -30.76 0.38
N VAL A 163 -28.91 -30.56 0.10
CA VAL A 163 -28.23 -29.30 0.40
C VAL A 163 -28.68 -28.20 -0.57
N ALA A 164 -28.80 -26.99 -0.05
CA ALA A 164 -29.15 -25.80 -0.82
C ALA A 164 -28.16 -24.66 -0.59
N PHE A 165 -28.27 -23.64 -1.41
CA PHE A 165 -27.76 -22.31 -1.08
C PHE A 165 -28.90 -21.29 -1.13
N VAL A 166 -28.63 -20.11 -0.59
CA VAL A 166 -29.57 -18.98 -0.62
C VAL A 166 -28.90 -17.72 -1.12
N ASN A 167 -29.70 -16.78 -1.65
CA ASN A 167 -29.25 -15.40 -1.85
C ASN A 167 -29.12 -14.70 -0.49
N ALA A 168 -27.90 -14.71 0.07
CA ALA A 168 -27.71 -14.34 1.46
C ALA A 168 -27.92 -12.83 1.73
N GLU A 169 -27.48 -11.98 0.82
CA GLU A 169 -27.71 -10.53 0.89
C GLU A 169 -29.21 -10.18 0.88
N GLU A 170 -29.98 -10.82 0.00
CA GLU A 170 -31.43 -10.64 -0.10
C GLU A 170 -32.14 -11.10 1.18
N CYS A 171 -31.80 -12.30 1.69
CA CYS A 171 -32.36 -12.79 2.94
C CYS A 171 -32.06 -11.86 4.13
N MET A 172 -30.87 -11.26 4.19
CA MET A 172 -30.54 -10.28 5.24
C MET A 172 -31.36 -9.00 5.11
N ARG A 173 -31.60 -8.52 3.88
CA ARG A 173 -32.46 -7.37 3.62
C ARG A 173 -33.92 -7.65 4.00
N ILE A 174 -34.43 -8.84 3.70
CA ILE A 174 -35.76 -9.29 4.16
C ILE A 174 -35.84 -9.27 5.70
N TYR A 175 -34.84 -9.82 6.40
CA TYR A 175 -34.83 -9.81 7.87
C TYR A 175 -34.76 -8.39 8.46
N TYR A 176 -34.00 -7.50 7.84
CA TYR A 176 -33.98 -6.10 8.19
C TYR A 176 -35.38 -5.47 8.06
N HIS A 177 -36.07 -5.69 6.94
CA HIS A 177 -37.44 -5.21 6.76
C HIS A 177 -38.44 -5.86 7.72
N LYS A 178 -38.29 -7.15 8.05
CA LYS A 178 -39.10 -7.82 9.09
C LYS A 178 -38.98 -7.13 10.44
N CYS A 179 -37.78 -6.68 10.81
CA CYS A 179 -37.55 -5.92 12.03
C CYS A 179 -38.15 -4.51 11.94
N ARG A 180 -37.97 -3.79 10.82
CA ARG A 180 -38.53 -2.43 10.61
C ARG A 180 -40.06 -2.38 10.64
N ARG A 181 -40.73 -3.49 10.27
CA ARG A 181 -42.20 -3.58 10.30
C ARG A 181 -42.76 -3.69 11.71
N GLN A 182 -41.93 -3.90 12.72
CA GLN A 182 -42.37 -3.94 14.11
C GLN A 182 -42.52 -2.51 14.66
N THR A 183 -43.54 -2.27 15.46
CA THR A 183 -43.87 -0.93 15.98
C THR A 183 -42.94 -0.47 17.11
N ASN A 184 -42.24 -1.40 17.76
CA ASN A 184 -41.36 -1.15 18.90
C ASN A 184 -39.86 -1.19 18.56
N THR A 185 -39.49 -1.22 17.28
CA THR A 185 -38.09 -1.23 16.84
C THR A 185 -37.66 0.13 16.29
N SER A 186 -36.39 0.49 16.50
CA SER A 186 -35.77 1.67 15.91
C SER A 186 -34.32 1.37 15.49
N PHE A 187 -33.76 2.17 14.58
CA PHE A 187 -32.44 1.93 13.98
C PHE A 187 -31.59 3.20 13.97
N LEU A 188 -30.30 3.03 14.28
CA LEU A 188 -29.29 4.09 14.24
C LEU A 188 -28.08 3.59 13.44
N PHE A 189 -27.76 4.30 12.36
CA PHE A 189 -26.68 3.93 11.43
C PHE A 189 -25.64 5.05 11.27
N GLY A 190 -24.50 4.71 10.68
CA GLY A 190 -23.49 5.68 10.25
C GLY A 190 -22.55 6.16 11.36
N ASN A 191 -22.67 5.63 12.58
CA ASN A 191 -21.81 5.99 13.70
C ASN A 191 -21.41 4.74 14.50
N PRO A 192 -20.15 4.27 14.39
CA PRO A 192 -19.67 3.08 15.07
C PRO A 192 -19.80 3.18 16.59
N VAL A 193 -20.09 2.06 17.25
CA VAL A 193 -19.95 1.96 18.71
C VAL A 193 -18.46 1.93 19.06
N LYS A 194 -18.05 2.82 19.97
CA LYS A 194 -16.68 2.94 20.47
C LYS A 194 -16.44 2.08 21.71
N LYS A 195 -17.39 2.05 22.66
CA LYS A 195 -17.32 1.23 23.88
C LYS A 195 -18.69 1.01 24.52
N VAL A 196 -18.78 0.00 25.37
CA VAL A 196 -19.90 -0.15 26.31
C VAL A 196 -19.72 0.83 27.48
N VAL A 197 -20.79 1.51 27.89
CA VAL A 197 -20.77 2.39 29.06
C VAL A 197 -21.10 1.55 30.29
N VAL A 198 -20.12 1.36 31.17
CA VAL A 198 -20.24 0.55 32.39
C VAL A 198 -20.14 1.46 33.61
N GLU A 199 -21.14 1.39 34.49
CA GLU A 199 -21.20 2.16 35.73
C GLU A 199 -21.55 1.22 36.88
N GLY A 200 -20.68 1.13 37.91
CA GLY A 200 -20.90 0.26 39.06
C GLY A 200 -21.02 -1.24 38.71
N GLY A 201 -20.37 -1.69 37.63
CA GLY A 201 -20.47 -3.07 37.14
C GLY A 201 -21.74 -3.35 36.34
N ILE A 202 -22.52 -2.33 35.97
CA ILE A 202 -23.76 -2.46 35.20
C ILE A 202 -23.58 -1.77 33.84
N ALA A 203 -23.92 -2.45 32.75
CA ALA A 203 -24.01 -1.82 31.44
C ALA A 203 -25.19 -0.85 31.40
N LYS A 204 -24.91 0.44 31.13
CA LYS A 204 -25.93 1.49 30.99
C LYS A 204 -26.27 1.81 29.55
N GLY A 205 -25.52 1.25 28.60
CA GLY A 205 -25.65 1.54 27.17
C GLY A 205 -24.30 1.53 26.46
N VAL A 206 -24.15 2.35 25.42
CA VAL A 206 -22.91 2.45 24.62
C VAL A 206 -22.55 3.91 24.31
N GLU A 207 -21.26 4.16 24.09
CA GLU A 207 -20.73 5.41 23.56
C GLU A 207 -20.37 5.21 22.08
N LEU A 208 -20.83 6.11 21.21
CA LEU A 208 -20.54 6.11 19.79
C LEU A 208 -19.22 6.84 19.49
N ALA A 209 -18.71 6.71 18.26
CA ALA A 209 -17.43 7.29 17.86
C ALA A 209 -17.39 8.83 17.94
N ASP A 210 -18.53 9.49 17.74
CA ASP A 210 -18.70 10.94 17.91
C ASP A 210 -18.85 11.40 19.38
N GLY A 211 -18.82 10.46 20.33
CA GLY A 211 -19.00 10.73 21.76
C GLY A 211 -20.46 10.73 22.24
N LYS A 212 -21.45 10.58 21.36
CA LYS A 212 -22.86 10.44 21.75
C LYS A 212 -23.06 9.17 22.56
N LYS A 213 -23.81 9.25 23.65
CA LYS A 213 -24.19 8.08 24.47
C LYS A 213 -25.63 7.65 24.17
N LEU A 214 -25.84 6.35 24.06
CA LEU A 214 -27.15 5.72 23.97
C LEU A 214 -27.35 4.89 25.22
N THR A 215 -28.53 4.92 25.82
CA THR A 215 -28.85 4.22 27.08
C THR A 215 -29.84 3.08 26.86
N ALA A 216 -29.72 1.99 27.61
CA ALA A 216 -30.70 0.91 27.65
C ALA A 216 -30.61 0.07 28.93
N ASP A 217 -31.68 -0.64 29.28
CA ASP A 217 -31.72 -1.57 30.42
C ASP A 217 -30.99 -2.88 30.12
N LEU A 218 -30.84 -3.24 28.85
CA LEU A 218 -30.09 -4.39 28.37
C LEU A 218 -29.29 -4.03 27.13
N VAL A 219 -28.00 -4.32 27.14
CA VAL A 219 -27.11 -4.20 25.98
C VAL A 219 -26.77 -5.59 25.46
N ILE A 220 -27.02 -5.82 24.17
CA ILE A 220 -26.70 -7.07 23.47
C ILE A 220 -25.61 -6.78 22.43
N LEU A 221 -24.45 -7.43 22.58
CA LEU A 221 -23.36 -7.35 21.62
C LEU A 221 -23.48 -8.47 20.58
N ALA A 222 -23.95 -8.12 19.39
CA ALA A 222 -24.10 -8.99 18.22
C ALA A 222 -23.20 -8.55 17.05
N THR A 223 -22.00 -8.05 17.38
CA THR A 223 -21.05 -7.39 16.47
C THR A 223 -20.14 -8.35 15.68
N GLY A 224 -20.39 -9.66 15.74
CA GLY A 224 -19.62 -10.67 15.01
C GLY A 224 -18.10 -10.54 15.23
N ALA A 225 -17.33 -10.43 14.14
CA ALA A 225 -15.87 -10.34 14.17
C ALA A 225 -15.31 -9.09 14.88
N TRP A 226 -16.15 -8.10 15.17
CA TRP A 226 -15.78 -6.87 15.89
C TRP A 226 -16.01 -6.98 17.40
N THR A 227 -16.62 -8.06 17.90
CA THR A 227 -17.00 -8.16 19.33
C THR A 227 -15.81 -8.06 20.27
N ASN A 228 -14.68 -8.63 19.87
CA ASN A 228 -13.42 -8.57 20.61
C ASN A 228 -12.73 -7.19 20.60
N THR A 229 -13.29 -6.18 19.92
CA THR A 229 -12.82 -4.79 20.01
C THR A 229 -13.41 -4.03 21.20
N LEU A 230 -14.53 -4.51 21.73
CA LEU A 230 -15.28 -3.86 22.80
C LEU A 230 -14.94 -4.46 24.17
N LEU A 231 -14.57 -5.75 24.23
CA LEU A 231 -14.28 -6.50 25.44
C LEU A 231 -13.09 -7.45 25.20
N ASP A 232 -12.27 -7.69 26.23
CA ASP A 232 -11.23 -8.72 26.17
C ASP A 232 -11.86 -10.10 26.26
N LEU A 233 -11.98 -10.75 25.09
CA LEU A 233 -12.59 -12.08 24.92
C LEU A 233 -11.60 -13.06 24.29
N ARG A 234 -10.29 -12.84 24.41
CA ARG A 234 -9.25 -13.65 23.74
C ARG A 234 -9.28 -15.12 24.14
N ASP A 235 -9.82 -15.45 25.31
CA ASP A 235 -10.02 -16.81 25.78
C ASP A 235 -11.33 -17.44 25.28
N GLN A 236 -12.27 -16.65 24.77
CA GLN A 236 -13.59 -17.09 24.29
C GLN A 236 -13.71 -17.12 22.77
N ILE A 237 -13.07 -16.16 22.08
CA ILE A 237 -13.24 -15.98 20.64
C ILE A 237 -11.99 -15.45 19.94
N ALA A 238 -11.83 -15.83 18.66
CA ALA A 238 -10.79 -15.30 17.78
C ALA A 238 -11.33 -14.98 16.38
N SER A 239 -11.12 -13.75 15.91
CA SER A 239 -11.51 -13.31 14.57
C SER A 239 -10.45 -13.67 13.52
N THR A 240 -10.88 -14.21 12.38
CA THR A 240 -9.99 -14.64 11.29
C THR A 240 -10.64 -14.37 9.92
N GLY A 241 -9.87 -13.81 8.98
CA GLY A 241 -10.29 -13.54 7.61
C GLY A 241 -9.98 -14.69 6.66
N HIS A 242 -10.85 -14.95 5.69
CA HIS A 242 -10.65 -15.97 4.65
C HIS A 242 -10.99 -15.40 3.27
N GLU A 243 -10.27 -15.87 2.25
CA GLU A 243 -10.34 -15.40 0.88
C GLU A 243 -11.63 -15.82 0.17
N VAL A 244 -12.28 -14.85 -0.48
CA VAL A 244 -13.46 -15.05 -1.33
C VAL A 244 -13.29 -14.26 -2.61
N ALA A 245 -13.64 -14.85 -3.75
CA ALA A 245 -13.57 -14.23 -5.07
C ALA A 245 -14.85 -14.50 -5.87
N TRP A 246 -15.15 -13.58 -6.79
CA TRP A 246 -16.26 -13.66 -7.71
C TRP A 246 -15.78 -13.47 -9.14
N LEU A 247 -16.33 -14.26 -10.06
CA LEU A 247 -16.11 -14.11 -11.50
C LEU A 247 -17.44 -13.78 -12.18
N LYS A 248 -17.38 -12.91 -13.20
CA LYS A 248 -18.50 -12.67 -14.10
C LYS A 248 -18.56 -13.80 -15.13
N LEU A 249 -19.75 -14.30 -15.39
CA LEU A 249 -19.95 -15.35 -16.39
C LEU A 249 -20.51 -14.76 -17.69
N SER A 250 -20.14 -15.37 -18.82
CA SER A 250 -20.89 -15.19 -20.06
C SER A 250 -22.21 -15.98 -19.98
N PRO A 251 -23.22 -15.64 -20.81
CA PRO A 251 -24.48 -16.39 -20.84
C PRO A 251 -24.29 -17.89 -21.06
N GLU A 252 -23.32 -18.29 -21.89
CA GLU A 252 -23.02 -19.70 -22.17
C GLU A 252 -22.44 -20.41 -20.94
N MET A 253 -21.57 -19.73 -20.17
CA MET A 253 -21.01 -20.29 -18.94
C MET A 253 -22.05 -20.35 -17.82
N GLU A 254 -22.91 -19.34 -17.72
CA GLU A 254 -24.02 -19.33 -16.77
C GLU A 254 -24.98 -20.49 -17.06
N GLU A 255 -25.37 -20.70 -18.31
CA GLU A 255 -26.19 -21.83 -18.73
C GLU A 255 -25.53 -23.18 -18.44
N ARG A 256 -24.21 -23.29 -18.68
CA ARG A 256 -23.43 -24.51 -18.38
C ARG A 256 -23.43 -24.85 -16.89
N TYR A 257 -23.25 -23.85 -16.03
CA TYR A 257 -23.04 -24.07 -14.59
C TYR A 257 -24.30 -23.89 -13.74
N LYS A 258 -25.45 -23.45 -14.29
CA LYS A 258 -26.67 -23.18 -13.50
C LYS A 258 -27.17 -24.35 -12.65
N ASN A 259 -26.92 -25.59 -13.09
CA ASN A 259 -27.37 -26.82 -12.43
C ASN A 259 -26.25 -27.57 -11.69
N MET A 260 -25.05 -26.97 -11.57
CA MET A 260 -23.97 -27.59 -10.80
C MET A 260 -24.36 -27.64 -9.31
N PRO A 261 -23.88 -28.63 -8.54
CA PRO A 261 -23.97 -28.58 -7.09
C PRO A 261 -22.95 -27.58 -6.52
N ILE A 262 -23.15 -27.17 -5.27
CA ILE A 262 -22.08 -26.57 -4.48
C ILE A 262 -20.95 -27.60 -4.41
N THR A 263 -19.69 -27.20 -4.52
CA THR A 263 -18.59 -28.16 -4.32
C THR A 263 -17.69 -27.70 -3.20
N THR A 264 -17.24 -28.64 -2.40
CA THR A 264 -16.24 -28.43 -1.36
C THR A 264 -15.19 -29.53 -1.40
N ASN A 265 -13.93 -29.18 -1.20
CA ASN A 265 -12.85 -30.14 -0.97
C ASN A 265 -12.29 -29.92 0.45
N PHE A 266 -12.29 -30.97 1.26
CA PHE A 266 -11.83 -30.93 2.66
C PHE A 266 -10.30 -30.91 2.77
N THR A 267 -9.59 -31.42 1.77
CA THR A 267 -8.13 -31.39 1.73
C THR A 267 -7.63 -30.01 1.32
N THR A 268 -8.17 -29.43 0.23
CA THR A 268 -7.68 -28.13 -0.28
C THR A 268 -8.36 -26.93 0.39
N GLY A 269 -9.50 -27.15 1.03
CA GLY A 269 -10.34 -26.11 1.62
C GLY A 269 -11.17 -25.33 0.59
N PHE A 270 -11.10 -25.66 -0.70
CA PHE A 270 -11.78 -24.92 -1.76
C PHE A 270 -13.29 -25.16 -1.76
N ASN A 271 -14.06 -24.11 -2.01
CA ASN A 271 -15.50 -24.18 -2.24
C ASN A 271 -15.89 -23.30 -3.41
N ILE A 272 -16.86 -23.74 -4.18
CA ILE A 272 -17.49 -22.93 -5.21
C ILE A 272 -18.99 -23.17 -5.24
N PHE A 273 -19.73 -22.12 -5.57
CA PHE A 273 -21.18 -22.09 -5.58
C PHE A 273 -21.71 -22.07 -7.00
N PRO A 274 -22.94 -22.54 -7.24
CA PRO A 274 -23.60 -22.33 -8.54
C PRO A 274 -23.74 -20.84 -8.87
N PRO A 275 -23.84 -20.48 -10.16
CA PRO A 275 -24.04 -19.10 -10.58
C PRO A 275 -25.31 -18.49 -9.97
N LEU A 276 -25.23 -17.22 -9.58
CA LEU A 276 -26.37 -16.42 -9.17
C LEU A 276 -26.16 -14.97 -9.64
N ASN A 277 -27.14 -14.42 -10.35
CA ASN A 277 -27.11 -13.05 -10.89
C ASN A 277 -25.88 -12.78 -11.79
N GLY A 278 -25.53 -13.71 -12.68
CA GLY A 278 -24.39 -13.58 -13.59
C GLY A 278 -23.01 -13.65 -12.93
N GLU A 279 -22.92 -14.03 -11.65
CA GLU A 279 -21.66 -14.24 -10.93
C GLU A 279 -21.54 -15.67 -10.41
N ILE A 280 -20.32 -16.20 -10.44
CA ILE A 280 -19.95 -17.42 -9.72
C ILE A 280 -18.99 -17.07 -8.58
N LYS A 281 -19.23 -17.63 -7.40
CA LYS A 281 -18.45 -17.34 -6.19
C LYS A 281 -17.61 -18.54 -5.80
N CYS A 282 -16.32 -18.32 -5.58
CA CYS A 282 -15.42 -19.29 -4.96
C CYS A 282 -14.75 -18.73 -3.71
N LEU A 283 -14.33 -19.62 -2.82
CA LEU A 283 -13.58 -19.30 -1.60
C LEU A 283 -12.66 -20.45 -1.25
N ARG A 284 -11.65 -20.17 -0.43
CA ARG A 284 -10.76 -21.20 0.09
C ARG A 284 -10.63 -21.03 1.61
N ARG A 285 -10.77 -22.15 2.31
CA ARG A 285 -10.53 -22.25 3.76
C ARG A 285 -9.04 -22.46 4.02
N SER A 286 -8.23 -21.44 3.74
CA SER A 286 -6.83 -21.37 4.17
C SER A 286 -6.71 -21.46 5.70
N PRO A 287 -5.49 -21.55 6.28
CA PRO A 287 -5.29 -21.33 7.72
C PRO A 287 -5.94 -20.04 8.24
N GLY A 288 -6.04 -19.05 7.35
CA GLY A 288 -6.73 -17.79 7.55
C GLY A 288 -5.78 -16.63 7.84
N TYR A 289 -6.31 -15.43 7.80
CA TYR A 289 -5.57 -14.19 7.98
C TYR A 289 -5.96 -13.47 9.28
N THR A 290 -4.98 -12.88 9.95
CA THR A 290 -5.18 -12.01 11.11
C THR A 290 -4.87 -10.56 10.75
N ASN A 291 -5.50 -9.63 11.45
CA ASN A 291 -5.22 -8.20 11.34
C ASN A 291 -5.23 -7.62 12.74
N THR A 292 -4.07 -7.70 13.38
CA THR A 292 -3.89 -7.47 14.81
C THR A 292 -3.85 -5.97 15.09
N ARG A 293 -4.72 -5.52 15.99
CA ARG A 293 -4.82 -4.12 16.44
C ARG A 293 -4.98 -4.07 17.96
N THR A 294 -4.51 -2.97 18.53
CA THR A 294 -4.78 -2.61 19.92
C THR A 294 -6.24 -2.20 20.09
N ALA A 295 -6.94 -2.88 20.98
CA ALA A 295 -8.27 -2.53 21.48
C ALA A 295 -8.21 -2.10 22.95
N THR A 296 -9.29 -1.51 23.45
CA THR A 296 -9.43 -1.13 24.87
C THR A 296 -10.66 -1.80 25.44
N ASP A 297 -10.47 -2.50 26.56
CA ASP A 297 -11.53 -3.28 27.17
C ASP A 297 -12.55 -2.35 27.84
N SER A 298 -13.82 -2.43 27.45
CA SER A 298 -14.88 -1.59 28.04
C SER A 298 -15.08 -1.89 29.52
N ALA A 299 -14.72 -3.10 29.99
CA ALA A 299 -14.87 -3.49 31.39
C ALA A 299 -13.74 -2.93 32.28
N SER A 300 -12.49 -3.17 31.89
CA SER A 300 -11.32 -2.83 32.72
C SER A 300 -10.58 -1.54 32.30
N GLY A 301 -10.84 -1.01 31.11
CA GLY A 301 -10.10 0.10 30.52
C GLY A 301 -8.67 -0.25 30.06
N LYS A 302 -8.26 -1.53 30.15
CA LYS A 302 -6.92 -1.98 29.76
C LYS A 302 -6.83 -2.20 28.25
N SER A 303 -5.65 -1.95 27.70
CA SER A 303 -5.35 -2.24 26.30
C SER A 303 -4.97 -3.71 26.08
N PHE A 304 -5.37 -4.28 24.94
CA PHE A 304 -5.02 -5.64 24.54
C PHE A 304 -5.00 -5.78 23.01
N GLU A 305 -4.27 -6.77 22.50
CA GLU A 305 -4.13 -7.01 21.05
C GLU A 305 -5.13 -8.07 20.56
N VAL A 306 -5.84 -7.75 19.49
CA VAL A 306 -6.81 -8.66 18.86
C VAL A 306 -6.79 -8.56 17.34
N SER A 307 -7.02 -9.69 16.68
CA SER A 307 -7.34 -9.71 15.25
C SER A 307 -8.74 -9.13 15.04
N VAL A 308 -8.89 -8.21 14.09
CA VAL A 308 -10.15 -7.53 13.77
C VAL A 308 -10.28 -7.35 12.25
N PRO A 309 -11.49 -7.21 11.71
CA PRO A 309 -11.64 -6.90 10.28
C PRO A 309 -10.95 -5.56 9.93
N PRO A 310 -10.39 -5.41 8.73
CA PRO A 310 -9.91 -4.11 8.25
C PRO A 310 -11.05 -3.08 8.16
N ASP A 311 -10.73 -1.79 8.35
CA ASP A 311 -11.73 -0.70 8.33
C ASP A 311 -12.39 -0.50 6.94
N SER A 312 -11.77 -1.04 5.89
CA SER A 312 -12.27 -1.02 4.51
C SER A 312 -12.08 -2.39 3.84
N PRO A 313 -12.90 -2.77 2.84
CA PRO A 313 -12.70 -4.01 2.10
C PRO A 313 -11.26 -4.15 1.57
N SER A 314 -10.58 -5.22 1.98
CA SER A 314 -9.22 -5.55 1.50
C SER A 314 -9.32 -6.52 0.33
N PRO A 315 -8.51 -6.34 -0.73
CA PRO A 315 -8.27 -7.41 -1.69
C PRO A 315 -7.66 -8.61 -0.95
N ILE A 316 -7.79 -9.79 -1.56
CA ILE A 316 -7.15 -11.00 -1.05
C ILE A 316 -5.63 -10.94 -1.32
N PRO A 317 -4.79 -11.51 -0.42
CA PRO A 317 -3.36 -11.65 -0.66
C PRO A 317 -3.02 -12.49 -1.91
N ALA A 318 -1.83 -12.27 -2.49
CA ALA A 318 -1.42 -12.92 -3.74
C ALA A 318 -1.31 -14.46 -3.61
N ASP A 319 -0.91 -14.96 -2.45
CA ASP A 319 -0.89 -16.40 -2.13
C ASP A 319 -2.31 -16.99 -2.02
N ALA A 320 -3.28 -16.22 -1.50
CA ALA A 320 -4.69 -16.60 -1.51
C ALA A 320 -5.24 -16.68 -2.94
N GLU A 321 -4.94 -15.69 -3.79
CA GLU A 321 -5.33 -15.71 -5.21
C GLU A 321 -4.73 -16.91 -5.94
N ALA A 322 -3.42 -17.15 -5.80
CA ALA A 322 -2.76 -18.32 -6.41
C ALA A 322 -3.41 -19.63 -5.97
N GLY A 323 -3.76 -19.75 -4.68
CA GLY A 323 -4.47 -20.92 -4.15
C GLY A 323 -5.87 -21.11 -4.74
N LEU A 324 -6.64 -20.03 -4.93
CA LEU A 324 -7.95 -20.09 -5.59
C LEU A 324 -7.81 -20.49 -7.06
N ARG A 325 -6.87 -19.90 -7.80
CA ARG A 325 -6.63 -20.21 -9.22
C ARG A 325 -6.20 -21.65 -9.45
N ALA A 326 -5.31 -22.19 -8.60
CA ALA A 326 -4.89 -23.58 -8.68
C ALA A 326 -6.06 -24.56 -8.53
N ASN A 327 -7.02 -24.28 -7.63
CA ASN A 327 -8.22 -25.11 -7.46
C ASN A 327 -9.23 -24.92 -8.59
N LEU A 328 -9.37 -23.70 -9.13
CA LEU A 328 -10.18 -23.44 -10.31
C LEU A 328 -9.65 -24.21 -11.52
N ALA A 329 -8.33 -24.28 -11.72
CA ALA A 329 -7.73 -24.97 -12.86
C ALA A 329 -8.13 -26.46 -12.94
N GLU A 330 -8.35 -27.12 -11.80
CA GLU A 330 -8.69 -28.55 -11.77
C GLU A 330 -10.15 -28.84 -12.15
N LEU A 331 -11.13 -28.16 -11.52
CA LEU A 331 -12.56 -28.42 -11.75
C LEU A 331 -13.24 -27.44 -12.72
N PHE A 332 -12.68 -26.24 -12.88
CA PHE A 332 -13.24 -25.14 -13.68
C PHE A 332 -12.17 -24.49 -14.58
N PRO A 333 -11.49 -25.25 -15.47
CA PRO A 333 -10.39 -24.71 -16.27
C PRO A 333 -10.70 -23.38 -17.00
N PRO A 334 -11.91 -23.18 -17.59
CA PRO A 334 -12.24 -21.91 -18.24
C PRO A 334 -12.28 -20.68 -17.30
N LEU A 335 -12.40 -20.89 -15.99
CA LEU A 335 -12.46 -19.83 -14.97
C LEU A 335 -11.10 -19.53 -14.35
N ALA A 336 -10.11 -20.42 -14.48
CA ALA A 336 -8.83 -20.31 -13.76
C ALA A 336 -8.02 -19.07 -14.15
N GLU A 337 -8.06 -18.69 -15.42
CA GLU A 337 -7.34 -17.53 -15.97
C GLU A 337 -8.21 -16.27 -16.07
N GLN A 338 -9.50 -16.36 -15.73
CA GLN A 338 -10.37 -15.19 -15.78
C GLN A 338 -10.02 -14.19 -14.66
N PRO A 339 -10.08 -12.87 -14.93
CA PRO A 339 -9.96 -11.87 -13.89
C PRO A 339 -11.07 -12.01 -12.84
N PHE A 340 -10.71 -11.92 -11.57
CA PHE A 340 -11.72 -11.81 -10.52
C PHE A 340 -12.41 -10.44 -10.63
N ALA A 341 -13.74 -10.44 -10.71
CA ALA A 341 -14.54 -9.22 -10.77
C ALA A 341 -14.47 -8.45 -9.45
N ARG A 342 -14.39 -9.17 -8.33
CA ARG A 342 -14.15 -8.63 -7.00
C ARG A 342 -13.62 -9.71 -6.07
N THR A 343 -12.96 -9.30 -5.00
CA THR A 343 -12.46 -10.18 -3.94
C THR A 343 -12.73 -9.55 -2.57
N LYS A 344 -12.79 -10.38 -1.52
CA LYS A 344 -12.83 -9.90 -0.13
C LYS A 344 -12.19 -10.90 0.81
N LEU A 345 -11.61 -10.40 1.90
CA LEU A 345 -11.37 -11.19 3.10
C LEU A 345 -12.61 -11.19 3.98
N CYS A 346 -13.27 -12.34 4.09
CA CYS A 346 -14.45 -12.53 4.93
C CYS A 346 -14.02 -12.85 6.35
N PHE A 347 -14.13 -11.88 7.27
CA PHE A 347 -13.83 -12.07 8.68
C PHE A 347 -15.03 -12.67 9.44
N PHE A 348 -14.75 -13.65 10.28
CA PHE A 348 -15.72 -14.21 11.23
C PHE A 348 -15.01 -14.63 12.52
N THR A 349 -15.82 -14.90 13.54
CA THR A 349 -15.38 -15.24 14.89
C THR A 349 -15.40 -16.75 15.09
N ASN A 350 -14.33 -17.31 15.63
CA ASN A 350 -14.22 -18.72 16.03
C ASN A 350 -14.30 -18.83 17.55
N THR A 351 -15.07 -19.78 18.05
CA THR A 351 -15.02 -20.20 19.46
C THR A 351 -14.13 -21.45 19.62
N PRO A 352 -13.58 -21.71 20.83
CA PRO A 352 -12.79 -22.92 21.10
C PRO A 352 -13.51 -24.24 20.79
N THR A 353 -14.84 -24.26 20.89
CA THR A 353 -15.66 -25.48 20.73
C THR A 353 -16.43 -25.54 19.41
N SER A 354 -16.30 -24.50 18.57
CA SER A 354 -17.13 -24.26 17.39
C SER A 354 -18.63 -24.05 17.67
N ASP A 355 -19.04 -23.92 18.93
CA ASP A 355 -20.41 -23.52 19.32
C ASP A 355 -20.62 -22.01 19.22
N PHE A 356 -21.87 -21.55 19.22
CA PHE A 356 -22.18 -20.14 19.44
C PHE A 356 -21.83 -19.70 20.87
N LEU A 357 -21.57 -18.40 21.03
CA LEU A 357 -21.44 -17.75 22.33
C LEU A 357 -22.66 -16.86 22.56
N VAL A 358 -23.59 -17.36 23.37
CA VAL A 358 -24.84 -16.70 23.74
C VAL A 358 -24.99 -16.77 25.25
N ASP A 359 -24.64 -15.69 25.95
CA ASP A 359 -24.73 -15.66 27.41
C ASP A 359 -24.72 -14.23 27.97
N ARG A 360 -25.09 -14.07 29.25
CA ARG A 360 -24.80 -12.87 30.02
C ARG A 360 -23.29 -12.74 30.23
N TYR A 361 -22.77 -11.52 30.20
CA TYR A 361 -21.36 -11.29 30.49
C TYR A 361 -21.07 -11.48 31.99
N PRO A 362 -20.08 -12.30 32.40
CA PRO A 362 -19.96 -12.72 33.80
C PRO A 362 -19.73 -11.59 34.82
N SER A 363 -19.06 -10.51 34.43
CA SER A 363 -18.66 -9.42 35.33
C SER A 363 -19.39 -8.10 35.11
N ILE A 364 -20.31 -8.02 34.14
CA ILE A 364 -21.10 -6.82 33.85
C ILE A 364 -22.57 -7.20 33.79
N GLU A 365 -23.36 -6.71 34.75
CA GLU A 365 -24.81 -6.87 34.76
C GLU A 365 -25.43 -6.17 33.54
N ASN A 366 -26.54 -6.70 33.02
CA ASN A 366 -27.26 -6.15 31.88
C ASN A 366 -26.49 -6.09 30.55
N LEU A 367 -25.42 -6.88 30.44
CA LEU A 367 -24.70 -7.10 29.19
C LEU A 367 -24.84 -8.55 28.73
N ALA A 368 -25.15 -8.76 27.46
CA ALA A 368 -25.18 -10.08 26.85
C ALA A 368 -24.27 -10.14 25.61
N LEU A 369 -23.61 -11.28 25.43
CA LEU A 369 -22.84 -11.63 24.24
C LEU A 369 -23.70 -12.53 23.34
N VAL A 370 -23.80 -12.20 22.06
CA VAL A 370 -24.54 -12.99 21.06
C VAL A 370 -23.68 -13.06 19.79
N THR A 371 -22.68 -13.94 19.79
CA THR A 371 -21.62 -13.99 18.77
C THR A 371 -21.07 -15.42 18.59
N GLY A 372 -19.88 -15.57 18.00
CA GLY A 372 -19.20 -16.86 17.91
C GLY A 372 -19.72 -17.75 16.77
N GLY A 373 -20.05 -17.15 15.62
CA GLY A 373 -20.68 -17.87 14.51
C GLY A 373 -19.83 -18.95 13.82
N SER A 374 -18.55 -19.14 14.18
CA SER A 374 -17.66 -20.26 13.81
C SER A 374 -17.80 -20.77 12.37
N ALA A 375 -17.90 -19.84 11.41
CA ALA A 375 -18.15 -20.08 9.98
C ALA A 375 -19.45 -20.83 9.61
N HIS A 376 -20.35 -21.12 10.55
CA HIS A 376 -21.56 -21.90 10.30
C HIS A 376 -22.89 -21.19 10.63
N GLY A 377 -22.85 -20.02 11.28
CA GLY A 377 -24.02 -19.39 11.92
C GLY A 377 -25.14 -18.93 10.98
N TRP A 378 -24.83 -18.66 9.71
CA TRP A 378 -25.81 -18.10 8.76
C TRP A 378 -27.05 -18.98 8.61
N LYS A 379 -26.86 -20.30 8.49
CA LYS A 379 -27.95 -21.24 8.19
C LYS A 379 -28.97 -21.43 9.31
N PHE A 380 -28.73 -20.82 10.47
CA PHE A 380 -29.63 -20.84 11.63
C PHE A 380 -30.49 -19.59 11.72
N LEU A 381 -30.41 -18.67 10.75
CA LEU A 381 -31.10 -17.37 10.75
C LEU A 381 -32.55 -17.41 11.25
N CYS A 382 -33.33 -18.43 10.84
CA CYS A 382 -34.76 -18.54 11.18
C CYS A 382 -35.08 -19.09 12.56
N VAL A 383 -34.13 -19.74 13.25
CA VAL A 383 -34.32 -20.30 14.59
C VAL A 383 -33.49 -19.56 15.64
N LEU A 384 -32.39 -18.93 15.23
CA LEU A 384 -31.36 -18.41 16.11
C LEU A 384 -31.88 -17.36 17.08
N GLY A 385 -32.70 -16.42 16.60
CA GLY A 385 -33.26 -15.36 17.43
C GLY A 385 -34.09 -15.89 18.60
N ASP A 386 -34.98 -16.86 18.32
CA ASP A 386 -35.80 -17.48 19.35
C ASP A 386 -34.94 -18.24 20.36
N ARG A 387 -33.93 -19.01 19.90
CA ARG A 387 -33.01 -19.73 20.80
C ARG A 387 -32.14 -18.80 21.64
N VAL A 388 -31.76 -17.64 21.10
CA VAL A 388 -31.05 -16.59 21.87
C VAL A 388 -31.94 -16.05 22.98
N VAL A 389 -33.20 -15.72 22.68
CA VAL A 389 -34.12 -15.23 23.72
C VAL A 389 -34.41 -16.32 24.76
N ASP A 390 -34.58 -17.58 24.33
CA ASP A 390 -34.73 -18.72 25.24
C ASP A 390 -33.51 -18.85 26.17
N MET A 391 -32.29 -18.64 25.68
CA MET A 391 -31.07 -18.65 26.49
C MET A 391 -31.07 -17.54 27.54
N LEU A 392 -31.41 -16.30 27.14
CA LEU A 392 -31.44 -15.14 28.03
C LEU A 392 -32.52 -15.23 29.11
N GLU A 393 -33.56 -16.03 28.87
CA GLU A 393 -34.66 -16.33 29.81
C GLU A 393 -34.43 -17.60 30.65
N GLY A 394 -33.34 -18.34 30.40
CA GLY A 394 -33.08 -19.63 31.06
C GLY A 394 -34.06 -20.75 30.66
N LYS A 395 -34.63 -20.67 29.45
CA LYS A 395 -35.61 -21.63 28.89
C LYS A 395 -35.05 -22.46 27.73
N LEU A 396 -33.82 -22.20 27.28
CA LEU A 396 -33.19 -22.98 26.23
C LEU A 396 -32.99 -24.43 26.69
N ALA A 397 -33.10 -25.39 25.77
CA ALA A 397 -32.83 -26.79 26.06
C ALA A 397 -31.46 -26.97 26.73
N ALA A 398 -31.41 -27.75 27.82
CA ALA A 398 -30.24 -27.84 28.72
C ALA A 398 -28.93 -28.17 27.99
N GLU A 399 -28.99 -29.00 26.94
CA GLU A 399 -27.82 -29.35 26.13
C GLU A 399 -27.28 -28.14 25.35
N LEU A 400 -28.13 -27.35 24.70
CA LEU A 400 -27.72 -26.14 24.00
C LEU A 400 -27.30 -25.04 24.98
N GLN A 401 -27.97 -24.92 26.13
CA GLN A 401 -27.57 -23.99 27.19
C GLN A 401 -26.14 -24.23 27.68
N LYS A 402 -25.78 -25.50 27.94
CA LYS A 402 -24.41 -25.90 28.32
C LYS A 402 -23.39 -25.59 27.23
N ARG A 403 -23.80 -25.66 25.96
CA ARG A 403 -22.93 -25.41 24.80
C ARG A 403 -22.78 -23.93 24.47
N TRP A 404 -23.78 -23.10 24.67
CA TRP A 404 -23.75 -21.70 24.23
C TRP A 404 -23.29 -20.71 25.31
N LYS A 405 -23.24 -21.15 26.59
CA LYS A 405 -22.76 -20.33 27.71
C LYS A 405 -21.32 -19.81 27.53
N TYR A 406 -20.97 -18.80 28.32
CA TYR A 406 -19.59 -18.36 28.50
C TYR A 406 -18.72 -19.52 29.02
N LYS A 407 -17.59 -19.78 28.35
CA LYS A 407 -16.80 -21.01 28.55
C LYS A 407 -15.81 -20.85 29.68
N GLN A 408 -15.86 -21.75 30.65
CA GLN A 408 -14.76 -22.01 31.58
C GLN A 408 -13.72 -22.95 30.93
N PRO A 409 -12.48 -23.04 31.43
CA PRO A 409 -11.45 -23.92 30.86
C PRO A 409 -11.90 -25.37 30.64
N GLU A 410 -12.66 -25.93 31.57
CA GLU A 410 -13.22 -27.29 31.52
C GLU A 410 -14.24 -27.49 30.40
N ASP A 411 -14.93 -26.42 29.98
CA ASP A 411 -15.93 -26.46 28.91
C ASP A 411 -15.29 -26.56 27.51
N LYS A 412 -13.98 -26.29 27.38
CA LYS A 412 -13.26 -26.21 26.10
C LYS A 412 -12.72 -27.56 25.61
N THR A 413 -13.16 -28.65 26.23
CA THR A 413 -12.80 -30.04 25.87
C THR A 413 -13.65 -30.61 24.74
N HIS A 414 -14.84 -30.03 24.52
CA HIS A 414 -15.71 -30.36 23.40
C HIS A 414 -15.32 -29.54 22.16
N ASN A 415 -15.31 -30.15 20.98
CA ASN A 415 -15.19 -29.45 19.71
C ASN A 415 -16.09 -30.13 18.69
N MET A 416 -17.04 -29.41 18.12
CA MET A 416 -17.90 -29.90 17.03
C MET A 416 -17.17 -30.01 15.69
N GLU A 417 -15.85 -30.23 15.70
CA GLU A 417 -14.96 -30.33 14.53
C GLU A 417 -15.47 -29.52 13.33
N GLY A 418 -15.36 -28.18 13.41
CA GLY A 418 -15.78 -27.29 12.32
C GLY A 418 -15.14 -27.67 10.98
N ALA A 419 -15.67 -27.15 9.87
CA ALA A 419 -15.21 -27.53 8.52
C ALA A 419 -13.67 -27.44 8.40
N PRO A 420 -13.00 -28.49 7.89
CA PRO A 420 -11.55 -28.55 7.88
C PRO A 420 -10.95 -27.42 7.03
N ARG A 421 -9.87 -26.85 7.55
CA ARG A 421 -9.06 -25.82 6.89
C ARG A 421 -7.79 -26.44 6.35
N ALA A 422 -7.23 -25.88 5.29
CA ALA A 422 -5.89 -26.25 4.85
C ALA A 422 -4.87 -26.08 6.00
N GLU A 423 -3.85 -26.95 6.02
CA GLU A 423 -2.77 -26.91 7.00
C GLU A 423 -1.94 -25.63 6.87
N GLY A 424 -1.38 -25.16 8.00
CA GLY A 424 -0.47 -24.02 8.07
C GLY A 424 -0.79 -23.04 9.20
N GLU A 425 0.03 -21.99 9.29
CA GLU A 425 -0.14 -20.92 10.27
C GLU A 425 -1.00 -19.78 9.72
N LYS A 426 -1.71 -19.07 10.62
CA LYS A 426 -2.43 -17.86 10.25
C LYS A 426 -1.45 -16.78 9.82
N GLN A 427 -1.77 -16.05 8.76
CA GLN A 427 -0.92 -14.98 8.25
C GLN A 427 -1.43 -13.60 8.67
N GLU A 428 -0.54 -12.75 9.14
CA GLU A 428 -0.87 -11.35 9.46
C GLU A 428 -0.99 -10.49 8.18
N LEU A 429 -2.04 -9.68 8.08
CA LEU A 429 -2.26 -8.77 6.95
C LEU A 429 -1.23 -7.64 6.93
N LYS A 430 -0.18 -7.82 6.12
CA LYS A 430 0.91 -6.86 5.98
C LYS A 430 0.45 -5.49 5.44
N TYR A 431 -0.57 -5.48 4.57
CA TYR A 431 -1.03 -4.27 3.86
C TYR A 431 -1.92 -3.33 4.69
N CYS A 432 -2.37 -3.77 5.88
CA CYS A 432 -3.26 -2.98 6.73
C CYS A 432 -2.54 -2.32 7.92
N LYS A 433 -1.24 -2.61 8.12
CA LYS A 433 -0.49 -2.00 9.22
C LYS A 433 -0.12 -0.55 8.92
N PRO A 434 -0.12 0.36 9.92
CA PRO A 434 0.21 1.75 9.68
C PRO A 434 1.70 1.93 9.34
N ILE A 435 1.96 2.64 8.25
CA ILE A 435 3.30 3.02 7.77
C ILE A 435 3.42 4.54 7.85
N ALA A 436 4.47 5.00 8.51
CA ALA A 436 4.82 6.42 8.55
C ALA A 436 6.04 6.68 7.65
N ILE A 437 5.94 7.68 6.78
CA ILE A 437 7.03 8.13 5.91
C ILE A 437 7.40 9.55 6.31
N VAL A 438 8.65 9.75 6.71
CA VAL A 438 9.15 11.05 7.16
C VAL A 438 9.93 11.70 6.02
N GLY A 439 9.36 12.75 5.44
CA GLY A 439 9.90 13.50 4.32
C GLY A 439 9.04 13.32 3.07
N ALA A 440 8.40 14.38 2.61
CA ALA A 440 7.64 14.49 1.36
C ALA A 440 8.53 14.94 0.18
N GLY A 441 9.80 14.53 0.19
CA GLY A 441 10.72 14.70 -0.94
C GLY A 441 10.64 13.54 -1.93
N VAL A 442 11.64 13.42 -2.80
CA VAL A 442 11.66 12.40 -3.88
C VAL A 442 11.49 10.98 -3.36
N PHE A 443 12.30 10.60 -2.36
CA PHE A 443 12.24 9.25 -1.77
C PHE A 443 10.89 8.99 -1.12
N GLY A 444 10.40 9.89 -0.26
CA GLY A 444 9.15 9.64 0.46
C GLY A 444 7.91 9.67 -0.43
N LEU A 445 7.79 10.62 -1.36
CA LEU A 445 6.68 10.65 -2.32
C LEU A 445 6.64 9.39 -3.18
N SER A 446 7.80 8.99 -3.72
CA SER A 446 7.88 7.79 -4.55
C SER A 446 7.51 6.54 -3.75
N THR A 447 8.06 6.38 -2.54
CA THR A 447 7.76 5.26 -1.63
C THR A 447 6.27 5.20 -1.29
N ALA A 448 5.67 6.31 -0.89
CA ALA A 448 4.25 6.37 -0.53
C ALA A 448 3.34 5.96 -1.69
N LEU A 449 3.59 6.51 -2.88
CA LEU A 449 2.82 6.21 -4.07
C LEU A 449 2.92 4.71 -4.43
N HIS A 450 4.09 4.10 -4.30
CA HIS A 450 4.29 2.69 -4.66
C HIS A 450 3.79 1.73 -3.59
N LEU A 451 3.89 2.08 -2.31
CA LEU A 451 3.22 1.33 -1.25
C LEU A 451 1.70 1.29 -1.49
N ALA A 452 1.08 2.43 -1.81
CA ALA A 452 -0.34 2.49 -2.11
C ALA A 452 -0.70 1.63 -3.34
N LYS A 453 0.10 1.70 -4.41
CA LYS A 453 -0.06 0.84 -5.61
C LYS A 453 0.12 -0.65 -5.30
N SER A 454 1.00 -1.00 -4.38
CA SER A 454 1.22 -2.39 -3.93
C SER A 454 0.18 -2.86 -2.90
N GLY A 455 -0.85 -2.07 -2.62
CA GLY A 455 -2.01 -2.48 -1.82
C GLY A 455 -1.96 -2.06 -0.36
N TYR A 456 -0.88 -1.44 0.13
CA TYR A 456 -0.83 -0.89 1.50
C TYR A 456 -1.86 0.23 1.66
N LYS A 457 -2.61 0.21 2.77
CA LYS A 457 -3.79 1.07 2.96
C LYS A 457 -3.63 2.17 3.99
N ASP A 458 -2.76 1.99 4.98
CA ASP A 458 -2.58 2.96 6.05
C ASP A 458 -1.19 3.60 5.98
N ILE A 459 -1.04 4.57 5.09
CA ILE A 459 0.23 5.27 4.85
C ILE A 459 0.04 6.73 5.25
N THR A 460 0.95 7.27 6.06
CA THR A 460 0.98 8.69 6.42
C THR A 460 2.33 9.30 6.08
N ILE A 461 2.34 10.41 5.33
CA ILE A 461 3.53 11.22 5.09
C ILE A 461 3.58 12.37 6.11
N PHE A 462 4.75 12.54 6.74
CA PHE A 462 5.07 13.64 7.64
C PHE A 462 6.16 14.52 7.03
N ASP A 463 5.98 15.84 6.99
CA ASP A 463 7.03 16.78 6.59
C ASP A 463 6.90 18.12 7.32
N TYR A 464 8.02 18.80 7.54
CA TYR A 464 8.08 20.16 8.07
C TYR A 464 7.51 21.19 7.10
N GLN A 465 7.72 21.00 5.80
CA GLN A 465 7.29 21.94 4.76
C GLN A 465 5.80 21.73 4.40
N PRO A 466 4.98 22.80 4.34
CA PRO A 466 3.56 22.72 3.95
C PRO A 466 3.42 22.66 2.42
N TYR A 467 3.85 21.55 1.81
CA TYR A 467 3.96 21.41 0.35
C TYR A 467 2.64 21.50 -0.43
N ASP A 468 1.53 21.15 0.21
CA ASP A 468 0.16 21.33 -0.30
C ASP A 468 -0.21 22.81 -0.46
N GLN A 469 0.38 23.69 0.35
CA GLN A 469 0.12 25.13 0.36
C GLN A 469 1.12 25.91 -0.49
N ASN A 470 2.40 25.52 -0.45
CA ASN A 470 3.48 26.27 -1.12
C ASN A 470 3.88 25.71 -2.49
N GLY A 471 3.32 24.57 -2.91
CA GLY A 471 3.53 23.97 -4.23
C GLY A 471 4.99 23.63 -4.54
N TYR A 472 5.79 23.32 -3.52
CA TYR A 472 7.25 23.12 -3.62
C TYR A 472 8.02 24.36 -4.12
N SER A 473 7.42 25.56 -4.13
CA SER A 473 8.05 26.76 -4.66
C SER A 473 9.12 27.31 -3.72
N THR A 474 10.33 27.50 -4.24
CA THR A 474 11.41 28.15 -3.48
C THR A 474 11.10 29.61 -3.13
N ALA A 475 10.32 30.30 -3.97
CA ALA A 475 9.85 31.65 -3.69
C ALA A 475 8.83 31.69 -2.52
N ALA A 476 8.19 30.56 -2.22
CA ALA A 476 7.27 30.40 -1.10
C ALA A 476 7.94 29.72 0.13
N GLY A 477 9.27 29.80 0.23
CA GLY A 477 10.02 29.36 1.41
C GLY A 477 10.50 27.90 1.40
N CYS A 478 10.30 27.15 0.31
CA CYS A 478 10.84 25.81 0.19
C CYS A 478 12.35 25.79 -0.03
N ASP A 479 13.04 24.90 0.66
CA ASP A 479 14.50 24.77 0.64
C ASP A 479 15.00 23.34 0.35
N ALA A 480 14.09 22.38 0.18
CA ALA A 480 14.42 21.01 -0.15
C ALA A 480 15.06 20.87 -1.55
N ALA A 481 15.90 19.85 -1.75
CA ALA A 481 16.43 19.54 -3.08
C ALA A 481 15.36 19.21 -4.14
N SER A 482 14.18 18.76 -3.69
CA SER A 482 12.99 18.52 -4.51
C SER A 482 12.29 19.80 -4.96
N ALA A 483 12.47 20.91 -4.23
CA ALA A 483 11.99 22.24 -4.58
C ALA A 483 13.02 22.93 -5.49
N ASP A 484 12.75 22.92 -6.79
CA ASP A 484 13.63 23.50 -7.80
C ASP A 484 12.86 23.83 -9.09
N GLU A 485 13.46 24.63 -9.96
CA GLU A 485 12.89 24.94 -11.28
C GLU A 485 12.82 23.68 -12.16
N ASN A 486 13.98 23.03 -12.32
CA ASN A 486 14.14 21.88 -13.20
C ASN A 486 15.26 20.93 -12.74
N LYS A 487 15.24 19.67 -13.18
CA LYS A 487 16.30 18.68 -12.92
C LYS A 487 16.60 17.88 -14.17
N ILE A 488 17.87 17.49 -14.33
CA ILE A 488 18.32 16.70 -15.48
C ILE A 488 17.70 15.31 -15.41
N LEU A 489 17.07 14.88 -16.50
CA LEU A 489 16.74 13.49 -16.76
C LEU A 489 17.70 12.95 -17.82
N ARG A 490 18.40 11.86 -17.48
CA ARG A 490 19.36 11.19 -18.35
C ARG A 490 19.56 9.73 -17.94
N ALA A 491 20.01 8.90 -18.89
CA ALA A 491 20.37 7.50 -18.65
C ALA A 491 21.89 7.20 -18.74
N SER A 492 22.72 8.23 -18.91
CA SER A 492 24.19 8.12 -19.03
C SER A 492 24.89 7.81 -17.69
N TYR A 493 25.22 6.55 -17.40
CA TYR A 493 25.72 6.13 -16.08
C TYR A 493 27.03 5.31 -16.11
N GLY A 494 27.79 5.34 -17.21
CA GLY A 494 29.02 4.54 -17.33
C GLY A 494 28.72 3.05 -17.21
N ASP A 495 29.35 2.40 -16.22
CA ASP A 495 29.20 0.98 -15.87
C ASP A 495 28.03 0.69 -14.91
N ARG A 496 27.37 1.72 -14.37
CA ARG A 496 26.30 1.57 -13.37
C ARG A 496 24.95 1.28 -14.02
N LYS A 497 24.81 0.10 -14.61
CA LYS A 497 23.64 -0.36 -15.37
C LYS A 497 22.32 -0.24 -14.60
N ILE A 498 22.30 -0.53 -13.29
CA ILE A 498 21.07 -0.42 -12.48
C ILE A 498 20.44 0.99 -12.52
N TYR A 499 21.24 2.06 -12.57
CA TYR A 499 20.72 3.42 -12.63
C TYR A 499 20.36 3.86 -14.05
N GLN A 500 21.02 3.29 -15.05
CA GLN A 500 20.63 3.44 -16.46
C GLN A 500 19.24 2.81 -16.68
N ASP A 501 19.06 1.56 -16.27
CA ASP A 501 17.81 0.83 -16.38
C ASP A 501 16.69 1.56 -15.60
N LEU A 502 16.97 2.05 -14.39
CA LEU A 502 16.01 2.82 -13.60
C LEU A 502 15.63 4.15 -14.28
N ALA A 503 16.56 4.80 -15.01
CA ALA A 503 16.27 6.03 -15.73
C ALA A 503 15.38 5.77 -16.94
N PHE A 504 15.66 4.72 -17.71
CA PHE A 504 14.81 4.31 -18.82
C PHE A 504 13.41 3.88 -18.35
N ALA A 505 13.31 3.19 -17.21
CA ALA A 505 12.02 2.85 -16.61
C ALA A 505 11.21 4.09 -16.20
N ALA A 506 11.89 5.19 -15.83
CA ALA A 506 11.21 6.42 -15.43
C ALA A 506 10.58 7.18 -16.61
N ILE A 507 11.21 7.18 -17.79
CA ILE A 507 10.79 8.00 -18.95
C ILE A 507 9.33 7.75 -19.36
N PRO A 508 8.86 6.50 -19.57
CA PRO A 508 7.46 6.26 -19.93
C PRO A 508 6.48 6.72 -18.85
N VAL A 509 6.87 6.66 -17.57
CA VAL A 509 6.02 7.13 -16.48
C VAL A 509 5.94 8.66 -16.47
N TRP A 510 7.04 9.35 -16.75
CA TRP A 510 7.04 10.80 -16.95
C TRP A 510 6.13 11.23 -18.12
N GLU A 511 6.17 10.49 -19.24
CA GLU A 511 5.27 10.72 -20.37
C GLU A 511 3.80 10.50 -20.00
N SER A 512 3.51 9.45 -19.21
CA SER A 512 2.16 9.21 -18.69
C SER A 512 1.66 10.35 -17.78
N TRP A 513 2.55 10.95 -16.98
CA TRP A 513 2.22 12.09 -16.13
C TRP A 513 1.94 13.34 -16.96
N ASN A 514 2.71 13.59 -18.02
CA ASN A 514 2.40 14.66 -18.97
C ASN A 514 0.99 14.48 -19.57
N ALA A 515 0.67 13.27 -20.05
CA ALA A 515 -0.64 12.99 -20.64
C ALA A 515 -1.78 13.19 -19.63
N ALA A 516 -1.61 12.73 -18.38
CA ALA A 516 -2.60 12.88 -17.32
C ALA A 516 -2.82 14.34 -16.91
N ILE A 517 -1.76 15.15 -16.81
CA ILE A 517 -1.87 16.57 -16.48
C ILE A 517 -2.61 17.33 -17.58
N VAL A 518 -2.26 17.07 -18.85
CA VAL A 518 -2.89 17.73 -20.01
C VAL A 518 -4.38 17.36 -20.12
N SER A 519 -4.74 16.10 -19.85
CA SER A 519 -6.15 15.65 -19.91
C SER A 519 -6.99 16.13 -18.72
N SER A 520 -6.37 16.49 -17.59
CA SER A 520 -7.05 16.95 -16.37
C SER A 520 -7.45 18.43 -16.39
N SER A 521 -7.51 19.07 -17.57
CA SER A 521 -7.79 20.50 -17.73
C SER A 521 -9.19 20.97 -17.28
N THR A 522 -10.07 20.05 -16.84
CA THR A 522 -11.43 20.33 -16.36
C THR A 522 -11.63 20.11 -14.85
N THR A 523 -10.65 19.55 -14.14
CA THR A 523 -10.66 19.39 -12.67
C THR A 523 -9.71 20.40 -12.00
N PRO A 524 -9.95 20.77 -10.73
CA PRO A 524 -8.99 21.60 -9.99
C PRO A 524 -7.64 20.88 -9.88
N LEU A 525 -6.61 21.44 -10.51
CA LEU A 525 -5.23 20.97 -10.39
C LEU A 525 -4.65 21.36 -9.03
N PRO A 526 -3.72 20.57 -8.47
CA PRO A 526 -3.07 20.91 -7.20
C PRO A 526 -2.21 22.18 -7.31
N THR A 527 -1.96 22.83 -6.17
CA THR A 527 -1.09 24.01 -6.07
C THR A 527 0.27 23.78 -6.75
N GLY A 528 0.67 24.68 -7.64
CA GLY A 528 1.95 24.58 -8.36
C GLY A 528 1.93 23.71 -9.62
N VAL A 529 0.77 23.13 -9.99
CA VAL A 529 0.58 22.43 -11.25
C VAL A 529 -0.36 23.22 -12.16
N ASP A 530 0.12 23.52 -13.36
CA ASP A 530 -0.69 24.04 -14.46
C ASP A 530 -0.91 22.90 -15.48
N GLY A 531 -1.82 23.08 -16.43
CA GLY A 531 -2.15 22.06 -17.45
C GLY A 531 -1.02 21.76 -18.45
N SER A 532 0.22 22.20 -18.22
CA SER A 532 1.37 21.92 -19.09
C SER A 532 2.24 20.77 -18.57
N ALA A 533 3.07 20.24 -19.47
CA ALA A 533 3.94 19.10 -19.21
C ALA A 533 4.96 19.35 -18.07
N VAL A 534 5.26 18.29 -17.32
CA VAL A 534 6.34 18.24 -16.33
C VAL A 534 7.65 17.73 -16.91
N TRP A 535 7.62 16.94 -17.97
CA TRP A 535 8.78 16.35 -18.64
C TRP A 535 9.00 16.95 -20.03
N ILE A 536 10.22 17.45 -20.30
CA ILE A 536 10.60 18.15 -21.53
C ILE A 536 11.79 17.43 -22.18
N PRO A 537 11.55 16.62 -23.24
CA PRO A 537 12.59 15.87 -23.95
C PRO A 537 13.34 16.78 -24.94
N CYS A 538 14.27 17.59 -24.44
CA CYS A 538 15.05 18.51 -25.27
C CYS A 538 16.45 17.98 -25.64
N GLY A 539 16.83 16.79 -25.19
CA GLY A 539 18.17 16.23 -25.32
C GLY A 539 19.11 16.68 -24.19
N PHE A 540 20.13 15.87 -23.94
CA PHE A 540 21.20 16.14 -22.98
C PHE A 540 22.58 15.96 -23.62
N VAL A 541 23.35 17.05 -23.71
CA VAL A 541 24.70 17.04 -24.30
C VAL A 541 25.79 17.12 -23.22
N ARG A 542 26.78 16.22 -23.28
CA ARG A 542 27.90 16.18 -22.34
C ARG A 542 29.16 16.61 -23.06
N LEU A 543 29.78 17.69 -22.61
CA LEU A 543 30.82 18.39 -23.37
C LEU A 543 32.13 18.50 -22.61
N SER A 544 33.22 18.48 -23.39
CA SER A 544 34.61 18.65 -22.96
C SER A 544 35.41 19.38 -24.05
N ASP A 545 36.52 20.01 -23.67
CA ASP A 545 37.52 20.56 -24.60
C ASP A 545 38.75 19.66 -24.78
N ARG A 546 38.73 18.47 -24.16
CA ARG A 546 39.84 17.50 -24.12
C ARG A 546 39.46 16.13 -24.69
N GLY A 547 38.41 16.05 -25.51
CA GLY A 547 37.87 14.78 -26.00
C GLY A 547 36.90 14.12 -25.02
N LEU A 548 36.35 12.97 -25.42
CA LEU A 548 35.54 12.10 -24.54
C LEU A 548 36.39 11.54 -23.39
N ASP A 549 35.87 11.66 -22.16
CA ASP A 549 36.47 11.00 -21.00
C ASP A 549 36.12 9.50 -20.96
N GLU A 550 36.84 8.74 -20.13
CA GLU A 550 36.64 7.30 -19.97
C GLU A 550 35.19 6.97 -19.54
N HIS A 551 34.59 7.79 -18.67
CA HIS A 551 33.24 7.57 -18.18
C HIS A 551 32.20 7.67 -19.31
N GLU A 552 32.36 8.62 -20.23
CA GLU A 552 31.50 8.74 -21.40
C GLU A 552 31.76 7.61 -22.40
N ALA A 553 33.02 7.22 -22.63
CA ALA A 553 33.34 6.08 -23.48
C ALA A 553 32.67 4.79 -22.97
N THR A 554 32.74 4.51 -21.67
CA THR A 554 32.03 3.38 -21.03
C THR A 554 30.52 3.52 -21.17
N THR A 555 29.98 4.73 -21.01
CA THR A 555 28.54 4.98 -21.21
C THR A 555 28.10 4.60 -22.62
N GLN A 556 28.86 4.99 -23.64
CA GLN A 556 28.54 4.69 -25.04
C GLN A 556 28.68 3.21 -25.38
N ALA A 557 29.62 2.51 -24.74
CA ALA A 557 29.75 1.06 -24.86
C ALA A 557 28.52 0.33 -24.29
N ASN A 558 28.04 0.76 -23.12
CA ASN A 558 26.94 0.11 -22.40
C ASN A 558 25.54 0.57 -22.81
N PHE A 559 25.40 1.63 -23.61
CA PHE A 559 24.10 2.13 -24.02
C PHE A 559 23.33 1.08 -24.83
N PRO A 560 22.01 0.86 -24.59
CA PRO A 560 21.30 -0.26 -25.20
C PRO A 560 21.26 -0.18 -26.73
N ALA A 561 21.55 -1.31 -27.40
CA ALA A 561 21.65 -1.37 -28.87
C ALA A 561 20.39 -0.86 -29.59
N ALA A 562 19.20 -1.18 -29.06
CA ALA A 562 17.92 -0.79 -29.64
C ALA A 562 17.73 0.74 -29.77
N ILE A 563 18.35 1.51 -28.87
CA ILE A 563 18.24 2.98 -28.82
C ILE A 563 19.59 3.67 -29.01
N LYS A 564 20.65 2.95 -29.36
CA LYS A 564 21.99 3.53 -29.57
C LYS A 564 22.02 4.56 -30.70
N HIS A 565 21.10 4.43 -31.66
CA HIS A 565 20.84 5.41 -32.72
C HIS A 565 20.31 6.76 -32.22
N THR A 566 20.09 6.94 -30.91
CA THR A 566 19.71 8.23 -30.30
C THR A 566 20.92 8.98 -29.71
N GLN A 567 22.11 8.37 -29.72
CA GLN A 567 23.35 8.98 -29.26
C GLN A 567 24.12 9.55 -30.45
N TYR A 568 24.64 10.77 -30.32
CA TYR A 568 25.34 11.49 -31.39
C TYR A 568 26.68 12.00 -30.89
N HIS A 569 27.78 11.40 -31.38
CA HIS A 569 29.13 11.82 -31.06
C HIS A 569 29.53 13.04 -31.90
N ILE A 570 29.90 14.12 -31.22
CA ILE A 570 30.19 15.43 -31.82
C ILE A 570 31.33 15.34 -32.84
N ALA A 571 32.40 14.61 -32.55
CA ALA A 571 33.54 14.45 -33.48
C ALA A 571 33.33 13.41 -34.60
N SER A 572 32.21 12.67 -34.62
CA SER A 572 31.95 11.62 -35.63
C SER A 572 31.30 12.20 -36.89
N ALA A 573 31.94 12.02 -38.05
CA ALA A 573 31.39 12.44 -39.34
C ALA A 573 30.07 11.73 -39.68
N ALA A 574 29.99 10.42 -39.41
CA ALA A 574 28.78 9.63 -39.62
C ALA A 574 27.61 10.12 -38.73
N ASP A 575 27.90 10.53 -37.49
CA ASP A 575 26.87 11.07 -36.60
C ASP A 575 26.45 12.49 -36.98
N ALA A 576 27.37 13.30 -37.53
CA ALA A 576 27.05 14.61 -38.07
C ALA A 576 26.06 14.51 -39.25
N GLU A 577 26.31 13.61 -40.19
CA GLU A 577 25.38 13.32 -41.30
C GLU A 577 24.02 12.87 -40.77
N ARG A 578 24.02 11.90 -39.84
CA ARG A 578 22.81 11.37 -39.21
C ARG A 578 22.01 12.43 -38.46
N ALA A 579 22.68 13.36 -37.78
CA ALA A 579 22.03 14.47 -37.09
C ALA A 579 21.37 15.46 -38.05
N THR A 580 21.93 15.67 -39.24
CA THR A 580 21.36 16.58 -40.25
C THR A 580 20.32 15.94 -41.16
N SER A 581 20.08 14.63 -41.04
CA SER A 581 19.15 13.90 -41.89
C SER A 581 17.68 14.21 -41.58
N ALA A 582 16.97 14.75 -42.58
CA ALA A 582 15.53 15.03 -42.48
C ALA A 582 14.66 13.77 -42.43
N ALA A 583 15.14 12.65 -42.99
CA ALA A 583 14.42 11.36 -42.96
C ALA A 583 14.19 10.83 -41.54
N GLY A 584 15.00 11.28 -40.56
CA GLY A 584 14.86 10.97 -39.14
C GLY A 584 14.41 12.16 -38.28
N GLY A 585 13.85 13.21 -38.89
CA GLY A 585 13.36 14.39 -38.16
C GLY A 585 14.41 15.41 -37.73
N GLY A 586 15.70 15.22 -38.07
CA GLY A 586 16.80 16.20 -37.93
C GLY A 586 17.04 16.79 -36.53
N ILE A 587 18.26 16.67 -36.01
CA ILE A 587 18.66 17.38 -34.78
C ILE A 587 19.19 18.77 -35.17
N PRO A 588 18.67 19.85 -34.55
CA PRO A 588 19.22 21.19 -34.77
C PRO A 588 20.72 21.22 -34.48
N ALA A 589 21.53 21.77 -35.39
CA ALA A 589 22.98 21.89 -35.20
C ALA A 589 23.35 22.62 -33.89
N SER A 590 22.49 23.54 -33.45
CA SER A 590 22.61 24.24 -32.15
C SER A 590 22.52 23.32 -30.93
N LYS A 591 21.99 22.09 -31.04
CA LYS A 591 22.02 21.11 -29.95
C LYS A 591 23.31 20.29 -29.90
N LEU A 592 24.01 20.16 -31.01
CA LEU A 592 25.32 19.50 -31.08
C LEU A 592 26.46 20.43 -30.68
N ASP A 593 26.34 21.72 -30.97
CA ASP A 593 27.30 22.76 -30.59
C ASP A 593 26.57 23.96 -29.95
N PRO A 594 26.02 23.82 -28.72
CA PRO A 594 25.21 24.86 -28.09
C PRO A 594 25.96 26.15 -27.78
N PHE A 595 27.29 26.12 -27.80
CA PHE A 595 28.16 27.27 -27.50
C PHE A 595 28.86 27.83 -28.75
N ALA A 596 28.50 27.33 -29.94
CA ALA A 596 29.10 27.70 -31.23
C ALA A 596 30.64 27.61 -31.23
N ARG A 597 31.20 26.63 -30.51
CA ARG A 597 32.66 26.47 -30.35
C ARG A 597 33.31 26.07 -31.67
N ARG A 598 32.69 25.20 -32.46
CA ARG A 598 33.23 24.78 -33.76
C ARG A 598 33.33 25.96 -34.72
N ALA A 599 32.29 26.78 -34.80
CA ALA A 599 32.27 27.98 -35.63
C ALA A 599 33.34 29.01 -35.22
N ARG A 600 33.75 28.98 -33.94
CA ARG A 600 34.81 29.83 -33.37
C ARG A 600 36.20 29.18 -33.39
N GLY A 601 36.35 27.99 -33.96
CA GLY A 601 37.62 27.25 -33.97
C GLY A 601 38.09 26.79 -32.59
N LEU A 602 37.17 26.72 -31.60
CA LEU A 602 37.48 26.27 -30.25
C LEU A 602 37.31 24.75 -30.11
N PRO A 603 38.17 24.07 -29.35
CA PRO A 603 38.06 22.63 -29.14
C PRO A 603 36.75 22.30 -28.39
N VAL A 604 36.03 21.32 -28.93
CA VAL A 604 34.81 20.77 -28.32
C VAL A 604 34.64 19.33 -28.79
N ASP A 605 34.34 18.46 -27.85
CA ASP A 605 33.92 17.08 -28.10
C ASP A 605 32.89 16.66 -27.06
N GLY A 606 32.14 15.58 -27.34
CA GLY A 606 31.04 15.16 -26.49
C GLY A 606 29.99 14.31 -27.17
N VAL A 607 28.97 13.96 -26.41
CA VAL A 607 27.83 13.19 -26.92
C VAL A 607 26.52 13.87 -26.57
N LEU A 608 25.65 14.02 -27.57
CA LEU A 608 24.24 14.35 -27.37
C LEU A 608 23.44 13.05 -27.20
N ASP A 609 22.80 12.92 -26.05
CA ASP A 609 21.78 11.90 -25.77
C ASP A 609 20.40 12.49 -26.08
N ALA A 610 19.79 12.08 -27.19
CA ALA A 610 18.48 12.59 -27.60
C ALA A 610 17.31 12.05 -26.75
N THR A 611 17.55 11.03 -25.91
CA THR A 611 16.53 10.52 -24.96
C THR A 611 16.47 11.36 -23.69
N GLY A 612 17.49 12.18 -23.44
CA GLY A 612 17.60 13.03 -22.26
C GLY A 612 16.81 14.34 -22.35
N GLY A 613 16.84 15.10 -21.26
CA GLY A 613 16.13 16.39 -21.16
C GLY A 613 16.04 16.87 -19.72
N TYR A 614 14.99 17.60 -19.39
CA TYR A 614 14.72 18.01 -18.01
C TYR A 614 13.27 17.84 -17.59
N VAL A 615 13.08 17.70 -16.27
CA VAL A 615 11.78 17.72 -15.61
C VAL A 615 11.61 19.00 -14.80
N LEU A 616 10.42 19.59 -14.78
CA LEU A 616 10.06 20.72 -13.91
C LEU A 616 9.85 20.22 -12.49
N ALA A 617 10.79 20.54 -11.59
CA ALA A 617 10.95 19.76 -10.37
C ALA A 617 9.86 20.01 -9.32
N SER A 618 9.58 21.29 -9.02
CA SER A 618 8.52 21.66 -8.07
C SER A 618 7.15 21.16 -8.55
N LYS A 619 6.84 21.35 -9.84
CA LYS A 619 5.62 20.85 -10.48
C LYS A 619 5.49 19.33 -10.40
N ALA A 620 6.57 18.60 -10.68
CA ALA A 620 6.59 17.13 -10.60
C ALA A 620 6.35 16.61 -9.18
N CYS A 621 6.93 17.24 -8.16
CA CYS A 621 6.70 16.86 -6.76
C CYS A 621 5.29 17.22 -6.30
N ALA A 622 4.74 18.38 -6.69
CA ALA A 622 3.35 18.74 -6.42
C ALA A 622 2.37 17.73 -7.05
N TRP A 623 2.63 17.31 -8.28
CA TRP A 623 1.87 16.26 -8.95
C TRP A 623 1.98 14.90 -8.22
N ALA A 624 3.18 14.48 -7.84
CA ALA A 624 3.37 13.24 -7.09
C ALA A 624 2.65 13.25 -5.72
N LEU A 625 2.69 14.38 -5.00
CA LEU A 625 1.96 14.57 -3.75
C LEU A 625 0.44 14.44 -3.95
N HIS A 626 -0.08 15.02 -5.03
CA HIS A 626 -1.48 14.87 -5.42
C HIS A 626 -1.86 13.41 -5.71
N LEU A 627 -1.01 12.68 -6.44
CA LEU A 627 -1.22 11.25 -6.70
C LEU A 627 -1.20 10.43 -5.40
N CYS A 628 -0.33 10.75 -4.44
CA CYS A 628 -0.35 10.12 -3.12
C CYS A 628 -1.68 10.35 -2.41
N ALA A 629 -2.18 11.60 -2.37
CA ALA A 629 -3.46 11.92 -1.75
C ALA A 629 -4.64 11.18 -2.42
N GLN A 630 -4.66 11.15 -3.77
CA GLN A 630 -5.67 10.38 -4.53
C GLN A 630 -5.61 8.88 -4.22
N ALA A 631 -4.43 8.35 -3.92
CA ALA A 631 -4.24 6.95 -3.55
C ALA A 631 -4.59 6.66 -2.08
N GLY A 632 -5.10 7.64 -1.32
CA GLY A 632 -5.51 7.49 0.09
C GLY A 632 -4.38 7.70 1.11
N VAL A 633 -3.22 8.20 0.69
CA VAL A 633 -2.12 8.52 1.61
C VAL A 633 -2.49 9.75 2.45
N LYS A 634 -2.39 9.63 3.77
CA LYS A 634 -2.65 10.72 4.71
C LYS A 634 -1.48 11.69 4.72
N LEU A 635 -1.75 12.99 4.69
CA LEU A 635 -0.72 14.04 4.67
C LEU A 635 -0.71 14.79 6.01
N ARG A 636 0.47 14.89 6.64
CA ARG A 636 0.74 15.65 7.86
C ARG A 636 1.89 16.61 7.57
N LEU A 637 1.56 17.76 7.01
CA LEU A 637 2.53 18.74 6.49
C LEU A 637 2.51 20.02 7.32
N GLY A 638 3.70 20.56 7.61
CA GLY A 638 3.87 21.82 8.34
C GLY A 638 4.75 21.68 9.60
N PRO A 639 5.18 22.81 10.20
CA PRO A 639 6.15 22.82 11.30
C PRO A 639 5.77 21.96 12.51
N GLN A 640 4.48 21.88 12.83
CA GLN A 640 3.93 21.09 13.92
C GLN A 640 4.10 19.57 13.70
N HIS A 641 4.15 19.14 12.43
CA HIS A 641 4.30 17.73 12.05
C HIS A 641 5.75 17.32 11.80
N ARG A 642 6.72 18.19 12.12
CA ARG A 642 8.14 17.87 12.04
C ARG A 642 8.46 16.66 12.91
N PHE A 643 9.12 15.66 12.33
CA PHE A 643 9.61 14.49 13.04
C PHE A 643 10.59 14.86 14.16
N VAL A 644 10.40 14.25 15.32
CA VAL A 644 11.28 14.39 16.49
C VAL A 644 12.10 13.11 16.69
N ARG A 645 11.42 11.97 16.82
CA ARG A 645 12.06 10.66 17.04
C ARG A 645 11.15 9.51 16.65
N ALA A 646 11.74 8.34 16.39
CA ALA A 646 11.00 7.08 16.35
C ALA A 646 10.68 6.61 17.77
N LEU A 647 9.50 6.04 17.97
CA LEU A 647 9.09 5.41 19.22
C LEU A 647 9.38 3.92 19.13
N THR A 648 10.07 3.36 20.12
CA THR A 648 10.48 1.94 20.13
C THR A 648 10.06 1.24 21.40
N ALA A 649 9.76 -0.05 21.29
CA ALA A 649 9.57 -0.96 22.42
C ALA A 649 10.39 -2.25 22.21
N PRO A 650 10.68 -3.04 23.25
CA PRO A 650 11.32 -4.34 23.08
C PRO A 650 10.40 -5.30 22.33
N SER A 651 10.90 -5.96 21.30
CA SER A 651 10.18 -7.03 20.61
C SER A 651 9.90 -8.18 21.59
N PRO A 652 8.64 -8.67 21.69
CA PRO A 652 8.30 -9.79 22.58
C PRO A 652 8.98 -11.12 22.21
N THR A 653 9.43 -11.27 20.95
CA THR A 653 10.01 -12.52 20.44
C THR A 653 11.53 -12.50 20.42
N THR A 654 12.13 -11.38 20.04
CA THR A 654 13.57 -11.25 19.77
C THR A 654 14.29 -10.39 20.82
N GLY A 655 13.56 -9.60 21.61
CA GLY A 655 14.12 -8.64 22.57
C GLY A 655 14.80 -7.42 21.94
N THR A 656 14.98 -7.40 20.62
CA THR A 656 15.48 -6.26 19.84
C THR A 656 14.50 -5.10 19.88
N PRO A 657 14.97 -3.83 19.86
CA PRO A 657 14.09 -2.68 19.67
C PRO A 657 13.24 -2.82 18.41
N TYR A 658 11.93 -2.61 18.52
CA TYR A 658 10.98 -2.57 17.42
C TYR A 658 10.22 -1.23 17.42
N VAL A 659 9.97 -0.68 16.23
CA VAL A 659 9.23 0.58 16.06
C VAL A 659 7.75 0.40 16.35
N THR A 660 7.24 1.23 17.25
CA THR A 660 5.80 1.34 17.60
C THR A 660 5.15 2.56 16.97
N GLY A 661 5.94 3.52 16.48
CA GLY A 661 5.45 4.77 15.92
C GLY A 661 6.52 5.86 15.81
N LEU A 662 6.07 7.10 15.73
CA LEU A 662 6.92 8.29 15.79
C LEU A 662 6.28 9.41 16.61
N GLU A 663 7.10 10.36 17.05
CA GLU A 663 6.65 11.61 17.70
C GLU A 663 6.90 12.81 16.77
N THR A 664 5.93 13.73 16.72
CA THR A 664 6.05 15.01 16.00
C THR A 664 6.22 16.19 16.96
N ALA A 665 6.60 17.36 16.41
CA ALA A 665 6.97 18.54 17.19
C ALA A 665 5.84 19.13 18.04
N ASP A 666 4.58 18.80 17.77
CA ASP A 666 3.44 19.13 18.63
C ASP A 666 3.29 18.20 19.86
N GLY A 667 4.18 17.22 20.02
CA GLY A 667 4.17 16.22 21.09
C GLY A 667 3.25 15.02 20.81
N THR A 668 2.63 14.94 19.64
CA THR A 668 1.73 13.84 19.27
C THR A 668 2.52 12.59 18.88
N ALA A 669 2.16 11.46 19.49
CA ALA A 669 2.60 10.14 19.09
C ALA A 669 1.69 9.58 17.98
N HIS A 670 2.30 9.09 16.91
CA HIS A 670 1.64 8.46 15.77
C HIS A 670 2.02 6.99 15.69
N PRO A 671 1.09 6.04 15.92
CA PRO A 671 1.36 4.62 15.80
C PRO A 671 1.79 4.22 14.38
N ALA A 672 2.83 3.41 14.27
CA ALA A 672 3.30 2.84 13.01
C ALA A 672 4.07 1.54 13.26
N SER A 673 3.85 0.53 12.42
CA SER A 673 4.67 -0.69 12.41
C SER A 673 5.92 -0.56 11.54
N LEU A 674 5.97 0.48 10.71
CA LEU A 674 7.11 0.82 9.87
C LEU A 674 7.26 2.34 9.81
N VAL A 675 8.45 2.83 10.14
CA VAL A 675 8.85 4.24 9.95
C VAL A 675 9.95 4.30 8.89
N VAL A 676 9.68 4.99 7.78
CA VAL A 676 10.63 5.23 6.69
C VAL A 676 11.16 6.65 6.77
N VAL A 677 12.45 6.80 7.03
CA VAL A 677 13.13 8.10 7.14
C VAL A 677 13.69 8.52 5.78
N ALA A 678 13.02 9.47 5.13
CA ALA A 678 13.30 9.97 3.78
C ALA A 678 13.59 11.49 3.75
N CYS A 679 14.27 11.99 4.79
CA CYS A 679 14.45 13.43 5.05
C CYS A 679 15.58 14.13 4.25
N GLY A 680 16.07 13.51 3.17
CA GLY A 680 17.11 14.09 2.31
C GLY A 680 18.33 14.57 3.09
N GLY A 681 18.74 15.83 2.87
CA GLY A 681 19.90 16.44 3.52
C GLY A 681 19.80 16.56 5.05
N TRP A 682 18.64 16.33 5.66
CA TRP A 682 18.51 16.29 7.11
C TRP A 682 18.77 14.89 7.70
N THR A 683 18.70 13.83 6.88
CA THR A 683 18.82 12.43 7.34
C THR A 683 20.05 12.16 8.22
N PRO A 684 21.27 12.65 7.90
CA PRO A 684 22.45 12.36 8.72
C PRO A 684 22.41 12.94 10.13
N ALA A 685 21.60 13.98 10.37
CA ALA A 685 21.48 14.68 11.64
C ALA A 685 20.24 14.24 12.45
N LEU A 686 19.54 13.17 12.03
CA LEU A 686 18.40 12.67 12.77
C LEU A 686 18.86 11.66 13.85
N PRO A 687 18.32 11.74 15.07
CA PRO A 687 18.65 10.82 16.15
C PRO A 687 17.96 9.47 15.91
N LEU A 688 18.61 8.57 15.15
CA LEU A 688 18.10 7.21 14.95
C LEU A 688 18.69 6.25 16.01
N PRO A 689 17.88 5.33 16.57
CA PRO A 689 18.36 4.42 17.60
C PRO A 689 19.43 3.46 17.09
N GLY A 690 20.51 3.30 17.86
CA GLY A 690 21.49 2.23 17.68
C GLY A 690 22.47 2.36 16.52
N VAL A 691 22.39 3.43 15.70
CA VAL A 691 23.27 3.60 14.53
C VAL A 691 23.69 5.05 14.28
N ALA A 692 24.90 5.23 13.76
CA ALA A 692 25.41 6.51 13.27
C ALA A 692 25.23 6.60 11.74
N VAL A 693 24.09 7.16 11.29
CA VAL A 693 23.79 7.30 9.85
C VAL A 693 24.84 8.15 9.12
N ASP A 694 25.45 9.09 9.85
CA ASP A 694 26.45 10.02 9.33
C ASP A 694 27.80 9.36 8.95
N GLU A 695 27.99 8.08 9.29
CA GLU A 695 29.14 7.30 8.82
C GLU A 695 29.02 6.87 7.36
N LEU A 696 27.79 6.77 6.85
CA LEU A 696 27.48 6.36 5.48
C LEU A 696 26.99 7.51 4.60
N LEU A 697 26.44 8.55 5.23
CA LEU A 697 25.77 9.65 4.56
C LEU A 697 26.29 11.00 5.05
N GLU A 698 26.59 11.92 4.13
CA GLU A 698 26.95 13.30 4.47
C GLU A 698 26.09 14.30 3.72
N THR A 699 25.64 15.30 4.46
CA THR A 699 24.91 16.42 3.91
C THR A 699 25.84 17.36 3.16
N THR A 700 25.61 17.50 1.86
CA THR A 700 26.39 18.37 0.97
C THR A 700 25.47 19.26 0.14
N ALA A 701 26.02 20.32 -0.44
CA ALA A 701 25.30 21.22 -1.34
C ALA A 701 26.02 21.45 -2.67
N GLY A 702 25.23 21.52 -3.74
CA GLY A 702 25.62 22.15 -5.00
C GLY A 702 25.22 23.63 -5.03
N SER A 703 25.91 24.42 -5.85
CA SER A 703 25.54 25.82 -6.11
C SER A 703 24.62 25.89 -7.32
N VAL A 704 23.53 26.63 -7.21
CA VAL A 704 22.54 26.83 -8.27
C VAL A 704 22.35 28.31 -8.51
N LEU A 705 22.39 28.73 -9.77
CA LEU A 705 22.24 30.11 -10.21
C LEU A 705 21.19 30.18 -11.31
N THR A 706 20.41 31.25 -11.37
CA THR A 706 19.45 31.50 -12.45
C THR A 706 19.60 32.91 -13.01
N VAL A 707 19.27 33.05 -14.29
CA VAL A 707 19.09 34.33 -14.98
C VAL A 707 17.74 34.31 -15.69
N ARG A 708 17.05 35.45 -15.74
CA ARG A 708 15.78 35.60 -16.47
C ARG A 708 16.00 36.32 -17.79
N ILE A 709 15.58 35.68 -18.87
CA ILE A 709 15.55 36.29 -20.20
C ILE A 709 14.20 37.03 -20.37
N PRO A 710 14.17 38.36 -20.54
CA PRO A 710 12.92 39.07 -20.75
C PRO A 710 12.42 38.87 -22.19
N ARG A 711 11.25 38.26 -22.36
CA ARG A 711 10.70 37.91 -23.69
C ARG A 711 10.63 39.09 -24.66
N ALA A 712 10.11 40.23 -24.19
CA ALA A 712 9.98 41.42 -25.03
C ALA A 712 11.30 42.17 -25.25
N GLY A 713 12.23 42.09 -24.29
CA GLY A 713 13.48 42.85 -24.32
C GLY A 713 14.63 42.13 -25.02
N ARG A 714 14.60 40.80 -25.09
CA ARG A 714 15.65 39.94 -25.66
C ARG A 714 15.06 38.75 -26.45
N PRO A 715 14.21 38.98 -27.47
CA PRO A 715 13.56 37.90 -28.22
C PRO A 715 14.56 36.94 -28.89
N GLU A 716 15.73 37.44 -29.27
CA GLU A 716 16.81 36.63 -29.86
C GLU A 716 17.40 35.62 -28.86
N LEU A 717 17.54 36.00 -27.58
CA LEU A 717 17.93 35.05 -26.53
C LEU A 717 16.78 34.11 -26.18
N TRP A 718 15.56 34.63 -26.17
CA TRP A 718 14.36 33.83 -25.90
C TRP A 718 14.25 32.66 -26.89
N ASP A 719 14.49 32.89 -28.17
CA ASP A 719 14.45 31.84 -29.18
C ASP A 719 15.70 30.95 -29.13
N ARG A 720 16.89 31.53 -28.90
CA ARG A 720 18.14 30.76 -28.82
C ARG A 720 18.12 29.71 -27.72
N PHE A 721 17.65 30.07 -26.52
CA PHE A 721 17.65 29.19 -25.35
C PHE A 721 16.38 28.32 -25.24
N ALA A 722 15.50 28.35 -26.25
CA ALA A 722 14.29 27.53 -26.27
C ALA A 722 14.65 26.04 -26.26
N PRO A 723 13.91 25.16 -25.55
CA PRO A 723 14.21 23.73 -25.46
C PRO A 723 14.18 23.01 -26.84
N GLU A 724 13.51 23.59 -27.83
CA GLU A 724 13.51 23.11 -29.21
C GLU A 724 14.87 23.29 -29.89
N ARG A 725 15.69 24.26 -29.46
CA ARG A 725 16.98 24.63 -30.08
C ARG A 725 18.19 24.45 -29.17
N PHE A 726 17.98 24.44 -27.86
CA PHE A 726 19.04 24.37 -26.86
C PHE A 726 18.83 23.15 -25.95
N PRO A 727 19.86 22.32 -25.73
CA PRO A 727 19.74 21.11 -24.93
C PRO A 727 20.00 21.41 -23.44
N VAL A 728 19.68 20.44 -22.58
CA VAL A 728 20.36 20.37 -21.28
C VAL A 728 21.83 20.05 -21.55
N TRP A 729 22.75 20.61 -20.78
CA TRP A 729 24.17 20.40 -21.02
C TRP A 729 24.98 20.20 -19.74
N SER A 730 26.13 19.55 -19.89
CA SER A 730 27.16 19.52 -18.86
C SER A 730 28.55 19.79 -19.44
N TRP A 731 29.43 20.37 -18.63
CA TRP A 731 30.78 20.75 -19.03
C TRP A 731 31.81 20.21 -18.05
N LYS A 732 32.69 19.33 -18.55
CA LYS A 732 33.78 18.67 -17.80
C LYS A 732 33.34 18.19 -16.42
N MET A 733 32.30 17.35 -16.36
CA MET A 733 31.70 16.93 -15.09
C MET A 733 32.68 16.22 -14.15
N ALA A 734 33.68 15.52 -14.70
CA ALA A 734 34.76 14.88 -13.95
C ALA A 734 35.94 15.81 -13.60
N GLY A 735 35.94 17.06 -14.07
CA GLY A 735 37.15 17.89 -14.22
C GLY A 735 37.31 19.09 -13.28
N TYR A 736 36.60 19.15 -12.14
CA TYR A 736 36.82 20.21 -11.14
C TYR A 736 37.69 19.72 -9.98
N GLY A 737 38.87 20.33 -9.84
CA GLY A 737 39.87 19.97 -8.83
C GLY A 737 40.75 18.81 -9.30
N GLY A 738 42.02 19.12 -9.61
CA GLY A 738 43.04 18.12 -9.90
C GLY A 738 43.35 17.21 -8.70
N ALA A 739 44.33 16.33 -8.85
CA ALA A 739 44.81 15.46 -7.76
C ALA A 739 45.13 16.28 -6.49
N LYS A 740 45.07 15.65 -5.31
CA LYS A 740 45.37 16.30 -4.02
C LYS A 740 46.66 17.14 -4.12
N GLY A 741 46.53 18.47 -4.03
CA GLY A 741 47.66 19.40 -4.07
C GLY A 741 47.79 20.24 -5.36
N GLU A 742 47.01 19.98 -6.41
CA GLU A 742 47.02 20.81 -7.62
C GLU A 742 46.17 22.09 -7.48
N PRO A 743 46.56 23.21 -8.14
CA PRO A 743 45.77 24.43 -8.15
C PRO A 743 44.37 24.18 -8.73
N ARG A 744 43.32 24.56 -7.99
CA ARG A 744 41.90 24.47 -8.43
C ARG A 744 41.55 25.59 -9.40
N THR A 745 42.19 25.58 -10.56
CA THR A 745 42.06 26.59 -11.62
C THR A 745 41.22 26.13 -12.80
N SER A 746 40.77 24.86 -12.83
CA SER A 746 39.97 24.32 -13.92
C SER A 746 38.51 24.81 -13.89
N VAL A 747 37.99 25.17 -15.08
CA VAL A 747 36.56 25.46 -15.30
C VAL A 747 35.87 24.16 -15.71
N GLY A 748 35.08 23.58 -14.79
CA GLY A 748 34.42 22.27 -14.96
C GLY A 748 33.48 21.94 -13.80
N GLY A 749 32.83 20.76 -13.84
CA GLY A 749 31.83 20.37 -12.86
C GLY A 749 30.52 21.17 -12.97
N LEU A 750 30.21 21.64 -14.18
CA LEU A 750 29.10 22.53 -14.49
C LEU A 750 28.01 21.82 -15.29
N TYR A 751 26.78 22.26 -15.07
CA TYR A 751 25.64 21.90 -15.92
C TYR A 751 24.68 23.07 -16.08
N GLY A 752 23.85 23.02 -17.11
CA GLY A 752 22.82 24.03 -17.33
C GLY A 752 21.65 23.52 -18.15
N PHE A 753 20.63 24.37 -18.24
CA PHE A 753 19.33 24.03 -18.82
C PHE A 753 18.96 25.06 -19.91
N PRO A 754 18.12 24.67 -20.89
CA PRO A 754 17.40 25.65 -21.70
C PRO A 754 16.47 26.50 -20.82
N ARG A 755 15.92 27.58 -21.39
CA ARG A 755 14.96 28.43 -20.67
C ARG A 755 13.66 27.67 -20.36
N THR A 756 13.06 27.97 -19.22
CA THR A 756 11.68 27.58 -18.91
C THR A 756 10.67 28.40 -19.74
N ALA A 757 9.37 28.09 -19.58
CA ALA A 757 8.29 28.87 -20.18
C ALA A 757 8.28 30.34 -19.70
N ASP A 758 8.76 30.58 -18.48
CA ASP A 758 8.86 31.90 -17.85
C ASP A 758 10.18 32.63 -18.14
N GLY A 759 11.05 32.03 -18.97
CA GLY A 759 12.32 32.62 -19.38
C GLY A 759 13.49 32.39 -18.43
N VAL A 760 13.36 31.48 -17.46
CA VAL A 760 14.44 31.20 -16.48
C VAL A 760 15.45 30.23 -17.08
N VAL A 761 16.71 30.65 -17.18
CA VAL A 761 17.85 29.78 -17.51
C VAL A 761 18.62 29.48 -16.24
N LYS A 762 18.91 28.20 -16.00
CA LYS A 762 19.55 27.75 -14.77
C LYS A 762 20.92 27.12 -15.02
N PHE A 763 21.84 27.40 -14.11
CA PHE A 763 23.18 26.83 -14.00
C PHE A 763 23.33 26.10 -12.69
N GLY A 764 24.13 25.05 -12.70
CA GLY A 764 24.57 24.38 -11.48
C GLY A 764 26.05 24.09 -11.49
N PHE A 765 26.68 24.31 -10.35
CA PHE A 765 28.06 23.94 -10.08
C PHE A 765 28.10 22.91 -8.96
N ARG A 766 28.53 21.69 -9.30
CA ARG A 766 28.62 20.55 -8.37
C ARG A 766 30.06 20.18 -8.02
N GLY A 767 31.06 20.76 -8.68
CA GLY A 767 32.47 20.35 -8.55
C GLY A 767 33.01 20.31 -7.11
N ALA A 768 32.54 21.18 -6.22
CA ALA A 768 33.08 21.31 -4.86
C ALA A 768 32.33 20.53 -3.75
N LYS A 769 31.02 20.26 -3.92
CA LYS A 769 30.14 19.64 -2.90
C LYS A 769 30.28 20.25 -1.49
N TRP A 770 29.74 21.45 -1.30
CA TRP A 770 29.90 22.26 -0.08
C TRP A 770 29.31 21.60 1.17
N THR A 771 29.92 21.80 2.34
CA THR A 771 29.46 21.28 3.64
C THR A 771 29.30 22.39 4.67
N ASN A 772 28.48 22.15 5.69
CA ASN A 772 28.19 23.12 6.75
C ASN A 772 28.14 22.42 8.11
N TYR A 773 29.30 22.32 8.77
CA TYR A 773 29.40 21.64 10.06
C TYR A 773 28.99 22.53 11.23
N ALA A 774 28.09 22.05 12.08
CA ALA A 774 27.89 22.59 13.42
C ALA A 774 27.92 21.46 14.47
N TYR A 775 27.92 21.87 15.73
CA TYR A 775 27.97 20.95 16.87
C TYR A 775 26.58 20.42 17.19
N GLU A 776 26.44 19.10 17.22
CA GLU A 776 25.35 18.43 17.92
C GLU A 776 25.86 17.93 19.27
N LYS A 777 25.01 17.98 20.31
CA LYS A 777 25.25 17.25 21.57
C LYS A 777 24.63 15.87 21.40
N ASP A 778 25.41 14.80 21.51
CA ASP A 778 24.83 13.45 21.65
C ASP A 778 24.23 13.25 23.06
N GLU A 779 23.46 12.16 23.25
CA GLU A 779 22.84 11.78 24.53
C GLU A 779 23.86 11.55 25.67
N GLY A 780 25.15 11.41 25.35
CA GLY A 780 26.26 11.27 26.31
C GLY A 780 27.07 12.56 26.54
N GLY A 781 26.70 13.68 25.95
CA GLY A 781 27.41 14.96 26.07
C GLY A 781 28.70 15.10 25.23
N LYS A 782 29.02 14.15 24.35
CA LYS A 782 30.12 14.25 23.38
C LYS A 782 29.68 15.13 22.21
N LYS A 783 30.53 16.11 21.89
CA LYS A 783 30.30 17.06 20.77
C LYS A 783 30.80 16.45 19.46
N LYS A 784 29.92 15.90 18.64
CA LYS A 784 30.24 15.50 17.25
C LYS A 784 29.85 16.63 16.30
N LYS A 785 30.72 16.96 15.35
CA LYS A 785 30.42 17.94 14.30
C LYS A 785 29.80 17.22 13.10
N LEU A 786 28.57 17.59 12.74
CA LEU A 786 27.87 17.04 11.58
C LEU A 786 27.54 18.14 10.59
N SER A 787 27.58 17.80 9.30
CA SER A 787 27.14 18.70 8.24
C SER A 787 25.61 18.69 8.18
N PHE A 788 24.98 19.85 8.12
CA PHE A 788 23.52 19.99 8.05
C PHE A 788 23.12 21.10 7.08
N PRO A 789 21.88 21.08 6.56
CA PRO A 789 21.43 22.10 5.63
C PRO A 789 21.44 23.49 6.25
N LYS A 790 22.09 24.45 5.57
CA LYS A 790 21.92 25.89 5.86
C LYS A 790 20.77 26.40 5.00
N THR A 791 19.61 26.60 5.63
CA THR A 791 18.38 27.05 5.00
C THR A 791 18.25 28.56 5.06
N GLY A 792 17.53 29.17 4.11
CA GLY A 792 17.41 30.62 3.99
C GLY A 792 18.71 31.30 3.55
N GLY A 793 18.82 31.66 2.27
CA GLY A 793 19.99 32.37 1.74
C GLY A 793 19.94 32.54 0.23
N GLY A 794 20.38 33.71 -0.24
CA GLY A 794 20.47 34.08 -1.66
C GLY A 794 21.91 34.15 -2.17
N GLU A 795 22.80 33.33 -1.59
CA GLU A 795 24.25 33.38 -1.80
C GLU A 795 24.83 32.02 -2.16
N VAL A 796 25.93 32.03 -2.89
CA VAL A 796 26.79 30.87 -3.15
C VAL A 796 28.25 31.21 -2.84
N PRO A 797 29.13 30.22 -2.61
CA PRO A 797 30.55 30.47 -2.50
C PRO A 797 31.12 31.21 -3.72
N GLU A 798 31.99 32.19 -3.50
CA GLU A 798 32.64 33.02 -4.53
C GLU A 798 33.28 32.15 -5.61
N LYS A 799 33.87 31.01 -5.21
CA LYS A 799 34.48 30.08 -6.15
C LYS A 799 33.49 29.47 -7.13
N ALA A 800 32.26 29.18 -6.69
CA ALA A 800 31.22 28.68 -7.58
C ALA A 800 30.82 29.74 -8.60
N MET A 801 30.67 31.00 -8.15
CA MET A 801 30.38 32.13 -9.03
C MET A 801 31.50 32.34 -10.06
N GLU A 802 32.77 32.36 -9.62
CA GLU A 802 33.95 32.52 -10.48
C GLU A 802 34.00 31.47 -11.59
N VAL A 803 33.69 30.21 -11.27
CA VAL A 803 33.70 29.11 -12.25
C VAL A 803 32.58 29.27 -13.28
N VAL A 804 31.39 29.67 -12.85
CA VAL A 804 30.26 29.93 -13.75
C VAL A 804 30.52 31.16 -14.63
N GLU A 805 31.01 32.25 -14.04
CA GLU A 805 31.41 33.48 -14.75
C GLU A 805 32.40 33.19 -15.87
N LYS A 806 33.54 32.55 -15.54
CA LYS A 806 34.58 32.21 -16.53
C LYS A 806 34.05 31.31 -17.63
N PHE A 807 33.16 30.38 -17.29
CA PHE A 807 32.52 29.54 -18.30
C PHE A 807 31.65 30.38 -19.24
N CYS A 808 30.82 31.27 -18.68
CA CYS A 808 29.94 32.16 -19.43
C CYS A 808 30.73 33.16 -20.29
N GLU A 809 31.83 33.75 -19.80
CA GLU A 809 32.70 34.64 -20.57
C GLU A 809 33.14 34.01 -21.88
N GLU A 810 33.52 32.73 -21.85
CA GLU A 810 33.96 32.02 -23.04
C GLU A 810 32.79 31.47 -23.87
N ASN A 811 31.74 30.91 -23.26
CA ASN A 811 30.76 30.07 -23.96
C ASN A 811 29.38 30.70 -24.12
N LEU A 812 28.98 31.60 -23.21
CA LEU A 812 27.64 32.19 -23.15
C LEU A 812 27.70 33.68 -22.69
N PRO A 813 28.52 34.54 -23.34
CA PRO A 813 28.79 35.89 -22.84
C PRO A 813 27.53 36.76 -22.79
N GLU A 814 26.57 36.49 -23.67
CA GLU A 814 25.27 37.18 -23.69
C GLU A 814 24.50 37.08 -22.37
N LEU A 815 24.71 36.03 -21.57
CA LEU A 815 24.01 35.85 -20.29
C LEU A 815 24.61 36.69 -19.16
N LEU A 816 25.86 37.12 -19.29
CA LEU A 816 26.50 38.04 -18.34
C LEU A 816 25.89 39.45 -18.41
N THR A 817 25.22 39.78 -19.51
CA THR A 817 24.48 41.05 -19.66
C THR A 817 23.18 41.09 -18.86
N LEU A 818 22.76 39.96 -18.28
CA LEU A 818 21.54 39.82 -17.48
C LEU A 818 21.89 39.70 -15.99
N PRO A 819 21.06 40.26 -15.09
CA PRO A 819 21.26 40.06 -13.67
C PRO A 819 21.00 38.60 -13.25
N ILE A 820 21.75 38.14 -12.26
CA ILE A 820 21.40 36.91 -11.54
C ILE A 820 20.04 37.14 -10.85
N GLU A 821 19.09 36.25 -11.15
CA GLU A 821 17.76 36.28 -10.54
C GLU A 821 17.79 35.61 -9.16
N THR A 822 18.34 34.40 -9.09
CA THR A 822 18.57 33.71 -7.82
C THR A 822 19.92 33.01 -7.78
N ALA A 823 20.54 33.02 -6.60
CA ALA A 823 21.73 32.24 -6.27
C ALA A 823 21.47 31.49 -4.97
N ARG A 824 21.59 30.16 -4.95
CA ARG A 824 21.33 29.37 -3.74
C ARG A 824 22.14 28.09 -3.66
N LEU A 825 22.25 27.58 -2.44
CA LEU A 825 22.71 26.22 -2.20
C LEU A 825 21.54 25.24 -2.28
N CYS A 826 21.75 24.11 -2.96
CA CYS A 826 20.82 23.00 -3.04
C CYS A 826 21.36 21.84 -2.21
N TRP A 827 20.79 21.62 -1.02
CA TRP A 827 21.25 20.61 -0.05
C TRP A 827 20.67 19.22 -0.32
N TYR A 828 21.54 18.23 -0.36
CA TYR A 828 21.19 16.82 -0.50
C TYR A 828 22.20 15.98 0.29
N THR A 829 22.14 14.65 0.12
CA THR A 829 23.01 13.72 0.83
C THR A 829 23.85 12.96 -0.16
N ASP A 830 25.18 13.00 -0.02
CA ASP A 830 26.09 12.09 -0.71
C ASP A 830 26.33 10.87 0.19
N SER A 831 26.27 9.68 -0.40
CA SER A 831 26.74 8.47 0.28
C SER A 831 28.24 8.25 0.03
N VAL A 832 28.84 7.40 0.86
CA VAL A 832 30.27 7.04 0.80
C VAL A 832 30.73 6.52 -0.57
N ASP A 833 29.84 5.91 -1.35
CA ASP A 833 30.13 5.24 -2.63
C ASP A 833 29.26 5.76 -3.81
N ASN A 834 28.46 6.81 -3.58
CA ASN A 834 27.46 7.35 -4.51
C ASN A 834 26.26 6.42 -4.82
N ASP A 835 26.06 5.34 -4.07
CA ASP A 835 24.84 4.55 -4.12
C ASP A 835 23.79 5.01 -3.12
N PHE A 836 22.51 4.78 -3.43
CA PHE A 836 21.45 5.06 -2.46
C PHE A 836 21.61 4.21 -1.19
N LEU A 837 21.04 4.71 -0.09
CA LEU A 837 20.86 3.93 1.14
C LEU A 837 19.36 3.74 1.33
N VAL A 838 18.89 2.54 1.02
CA VAL A 838 17.48 2.11 1.11
C VAL A 838 17.48 0.77 1.82
N ASP A 839 17.41 0.80 3.16
CA ASP A 839 17.43 -0.41 3.97
C ASP A 839 16.85 -0.19 5.36
N TYR A 840 16.58 -1.29 6.05
CA TYR A 840 16.29 -1.29 7.48
C TYR A 840 17.51 -0.82 8.27
N VAL A 841 17.24 -0.07 9.34
CA VAL A 841 18.25 0.36 10.31
C VAL A 841 18.70 -0.87 11.10
N PRO A 842 20.00 -1.22 11.09
CA PRO A 842 20.51 -2.34 11.86
C PRO A 842 20.13 -2.24 13.35
N GLY A 843 19.65 -3.34 13.92
CA GLY A 843 19.30 -3.43 15.34
C GLY A 843 17.97 -2.79 15.75
N THR A 844 17.19 -2.21 14.82
CA THR A 844 15.84 -1.70 15.10
C THR A 844 14.83 -2.22 14.07
N GLU A 845 13.95 -3.13 14.49
CA GLU A 845 12.89 -3.69 13.63
C GLU A 845 11.85 -2.61 13.26
N GLY A 846 11.43 -2.58 11.99
CA GLY A 846 10.42 -1.61 11.54
C GLY A 846 10.92 -0.17 11.39
N LEU A 847 12.23 0.07 11.40
CA LEU A 847 12.82 1.37 11.06
C LEU A 847 13.65 1.26 9.78
N MET A 848 13.44 2.17 8.83
CA MET A 848 14.18 2.21 7.56
C MET A 848 14.71 3.60 7.24
N VAL A 849 15.81 3.66 6.50
CA VAL A 849 16.33 4.89 5.89
C VAL A 849 16.20 4.79 4.37
N CYS A 850 15.76 5.88 3.74
CA CYS A 850 15.66 6.05 2.30
C CYS A 850 16.32 7.38 1.91
N SER A 851 17.64 7.36 1.66
CA SER A 851 18.43 8.57 1.43
C SER A 851 19.66 8.28 0.54
N GLY A 852 20.68 9.14 0.61
CA GLY A 852 21.90 9.00 -0.19
C GLY A 852 21.72 9.35 -1.66
N GLY A 853 20.80 10.27 -1.99
CA GLY A 853 20.45 10.64 -3.36
C GLY A 853 21.62 11.14 -4.24
N SER A 854 22.80 11.40 -3.65
CA SER A 854 24.10 11.61 -4.29
C SER A 854 24.05 12.52 -5.52
N GLY A 855 23.26 13.58 -5.41
CA GLY A 855 23.01 14.58 -6.46
C GLY A 855 22.37 14.06 -7.76
N HIS A 856 21.75 12.87 -7.76
CA HIS A 856 21.14 12.28 -8.96
C HIS A 856 19.77 11.62 -8.73
N GLY A 857 19.25 11.53 -7.50
CA GLY A 857 18.01 10.83 -7.18
C GLY A 857 16.71 11.35 -7.82
N PHE A 858 16.62 12.66 -8.14
CA PHE A 858 15.35 13.29 -8.54
C PHE A 858 14.66 12.62 -9.74
N LYS A 859 15.44 12.29 -10.78
CA LYS A 859 14.90 11.75 -12.04
C LYS A 859 14.16 10.41 -11.88
N PHE A 860 14.38 9.73 -10.77
CA PHE A 860 13.75 8.46 -10.46
C PHE A 860 12.44 8.59 -9.67
N LEU A 861 11.98 9.82 -9.35
CA LEU A 861 10.74 10.07 -8.60
C LEU A 861 9.56 9.17 -8.99
N PRO A 862 9.28 8.89 -10.28
CA PRO A 862 8.10 8.10 -10.63
C PRO A 862 8.25 6.59 -10.44
N VAL A 863 9.47 6.07 -10.19
CA VAL A 863 9.76 4.62 -10.17
C VAL A 863 10.59 4.15 -8.98
N LEU A 864 11.31 5.04 -8.30
CA LEU A 864 12.21 4.72 -7.19
C LEU A 864 11.52 3.94 -6.07
N GLY A 865 10.29 4.33 -5.72
CA GLY A 865 9.50 3.74 -4.66
C GLY A 865 9.15 2.28 -4.92
N SER A 866 9.07 1.84 -6.19
CA SER A 866 8.85 0.44 -6.50
C SER A 866 9.99 -0.42 -5.95
N LYS A 867 11.22 0.10 -5.98
CA LYS A 867 12.42 -0.57 -5.46
C LYS A 867 12.51 -0.50 -3.94
N VAL A 868 11.97 0.56 -3.33
CA VAL A 868 11.81 0.61 -1.86
C VAL A 868 10.82 -0.47 -1.39
N VAL A 869 9.72 -0.67 -2.11
CA VAL A 869 8.77 -1.76 -1.80
C VAL A 869 9.42 -3.14 -1.94
N GLU A 870 10.33 -3.37 -2.89
CA GLU A 870 11.08 -4.62 -2.98
C GLU A 870 11.91 -4.90 -1.71
N VAL A 871 12.48 -3.86 -1.08
CA VAL A 871 13.19 -3.98 0.20
C VAL A 871 12.20 -4.29 1.33
N ILE A 872 11.08 -3.57 1.42
CA ILE A 872 10.03 -3.78 2.44
C ILE A 872 9.47 -5.20 2.38
N GLU A 873 9.26 -5.72 1.17
CA GLU A 873 8.74 -7.08 0.92
C GLU A 873 9.82 -8.17 1.01
N GLY A 874 11.09 -7.82 1.19
CA GLY A 874 12.19 -8.77 1.36
C GLY A 874 12.58 -9.53 0.08
N LYS A 875 12.51 -8.90 -1.09
CA LYS A 875 12.87 -9.51 -2.39
C LYS A 875 14.39 -9.61 -2.56
N LYS A 876 15.00 -10.60 -1.90
CA LYS A 876 16.46 -10.80 -1.80
C LYS A 876 17.20 -10.92 -3.12
N ASP A 877 16.53 -11.35 -4.20
CA ASP A 877 17.18 -11.55 -5.50
C ASP A 877 17.36 -10.26 -6.31
N SER A 878 16.68 -9.17 -5.95
CA SER A 878 16.78 -7.88 -6.64
C SER A 878 18.17 -7.26 -6.55
N GLU A 879 18.70 -6.83 -7.70
CA GLU A 879 19.99 -6.12 -7.77
C GLU A 879 19.95 -4.78 -7.04
N TYR A 880 18.79 -4.12 -7.00
CA TYR A 880 18.61 -2.86 -6.28
C TYR A 880 18.69 -3.06 -4.76
N VAL A 881 18.04 -4.12 -4.25
CA VAL A 881 18.08 -4.49 -2.82
C VAL A 881 19.52 -4.79 -2.39
N LYS A 882 20.30 -5.48 -3.23
CA LYS A 882 21.71 -5.78 -2.96
C LYS A 882 22.60 -4.53 -2.99
N ALA A 883 22.34 -3.60 -3.91
CA ALA A 883 23.14 -2.39 -4.10
C ALA A 883 22.87 -1.31 -3.05
N TRP A 884 21.63 -1.17 -2.56
CA TRP A 884 21.21 -0.06 -1.69
C TRP A 884 21.19 -0.39 -0.20
N LYS A 885 21.61 -1.61 0.16
CA LYS A 885 21.64 -2.09 1.55
C LYS A 885 22.52 -1.24 2.47
N TRP A 886 22.29 -1.40 3.77
CA TRP A 886 23.23 -0.98 4.80
C TRP A 886 24.57 -1.69 4.63
N ARG A 887 25.67 -0.94 4.78
CA ARG A 887 27.02 -1.40 4.42
C ARG A 887 28.07 -0.75 5.29
N GLU A 888 29.28 -1.30 5.26
CA GLU A 888 30.43 -0.71 5.93
C GLU A 888 31.05 0.40 5.08
N ARG A 889 31.69 1.36 5.75
CA ARG A 889 32.41 2.45 5.06
C ARG A 889 33.67 1.88 4.37
N PRO A 890 33.84 2.09 3.05
CA PRO A 890 35.04 1.65 2.33
C PRO A 890 36.32 2.36 2.82
N ALA A 891 37.46 1.64 2.80
CA ALA A 891 38.77 2.24 3.07
C ALA A 891 39.25 3.13 1.91
N GLY A 892 39.79 4.32 2.21
CA GLY A 892 40.55 5.15 1.24
C GLY A 892 39.81 6.34 0.60
N LYS A 893 38.62 6.18 0.00
CA LYS A 893 37.88 7.27 -0.66
C LYS A 893 36.40 7.20 -0.32
N ALA A 894 35.84 8.28 0.22
CA ALA A 894 34.46 8.35 0.69
C ALA A 894 33.75 9.59 0.13
N ASN A 895 33.90 9.86 -1.16
CA ASN A 895 33.15 10.91 -1.86
C ASN A 895 33.28 12.33 -1.26
N GLY A 896 34.40 12.63 -0.58
CA GLY A 896 34.65 13.89 0.11
C GLY A 896 34.42 13.81 1.62
N LEU A 897 33.68 12.82 2.12
CA LEU A 897 33.42 12.61 3.55
C LEU A 897 34.72 12.45 4.36
N GLU A 898 35.80 12.02 3.72
CA GLU A 898 37.14 11.95 4.34
C GLU A 898 37.75 13.32 4.68
N GLU A 899 37.31 14.42 4.06
CA GLU A 899 37.85 15.76 4.33
C GLU A 899 37.39 16.34 5.67
N GLY A 900 36.20 15.95 6.14
CA GLY A 900 35.65 16.37 7.43
C GLY A 900 35.54 17.90 7.63
N PRO A 901 35.40 18.35 8.89
CA PRO A 901 35.27 19.78 9.23
C PRO A 901 36.55 20.60 9.00
N SER A 902 37.70 19.97 8.83
CA SER A 902 38.95 20.64 8.43
C SER A 902 39.03 20.84 6.91
N GLY A 903 38.18 20.18 6.13
CA GLY A 903 38.09 20.30 4.68
C GLY A 903 37.85 21.74 4.19
N TRP A 904 38.37 22.04 3.01
CA TRP A 904 38.27 23.37 2.40
C TRP A 904 36.82 23.70 1.98
N ARG A 905 36.01 22.70 1.61
CA ARG A 905 34.64 22.85 1.10
C ARG A 905 33.61 23.27 2.17
N THR A 906 34.07 23.54 3.38
CA THR A 906 33.25 23.98 4.51
C THR A 906 32.86 25.44 4.36
N LEU A 907 31.58 25.77 4.53
CA LEU A 907 31.05 27.11 4.25
C LEU A 907 31.66 28.21 5.12
N ASP A 908 32.10 27.91 6.34
CA ASP A 908 32.80 28.86 7.23
C ASP A 908 34.17 29.30 6.67
N LYS A 909 34.73 28.56 5.71
CA LYS A 909 35.97 28.89 5.01
C LYS A 909 35.75 29.51 3.63
N GLN A 910 34.50 29.67 3.22
CA GLN A 910 34.15 30.24 1.92
C GLN A 910 33.70 31.68 2.07
N ARG A 911 34.10 32.52 1.11
CA ARG A 911 33.45 33.82 0.91
C ARG A 911 32.14 33.59 0.16
N MET A 912 31.04 34.19 0.61
CA MET A 912 29.71 34.06 0.00
C MET A 912 29.41 35.29 -0.87
N VAL A 913 28.76 35.10 -2.03
CA VAL A 913 28.42 36.15 -3.01
C VAL A 913 27.01 35.95 -3.60
N LYS A 914 26.38 37.03 -4.07
CA LYS A 914 25.00 37.05 -4.62
C LYS A 914 24.89 37.25 -6.13
N GLY A 915 25.89 37.85 -6.75
CA GLY A 915 25.83 38.24 -8.16
C GLY A 915 27.22 38.36 -8.77
N TRP A 916 27.26 38.81 -10.02
CA TRP A 916 28.49 38.89 -10.79
C TRP A 916 29.55 39.78 -10.11
N LYS A 917 30.84 39.44 -10.28
CA LYS A 917 31.98 40.23 -9.80
C LYS A 917 32.04 41.57 -10.55
N ASP A 918 31.59 42.64 -9.88
CA ASP A 918 31.48 44.03 -10.37
C ASP A 918 30.42 44.21 -11.48
N GLY A 919 29.42 45.07 -11.26
CA GLY A 919 28.35 45.42 -12.23
C GLY A 919 28.77 46.04 -13.57
N LYS A 920 29.93 45.67 -14.14
CA LYS A 920 30.46 46.04 -15.45
C LYS A 920 30.08 45.00 -16.51
N ALA A 921 28.79 44.78 -16.74
CA ALA A 921 28.31 44.08 -17.94
C ALA A 921 27.33 44.91 -18.78
N ALA A 922 27.36 46.24 -18.60
CA ALA A 922 26.61 47.20 -19.41
C ALA A 922 27.50 48.21 -20.17
N ALA A 923 28.84 48.12 -20.08
CA ALA A 923 29.73 49.18 -20.58
C ALA A 923 30.84 48.73 -21.56
N LYS A 924 30.88 47.47 -21.99
CA LYS A 924 31.79 47.01 -23.05
C LYS A 924 31.14 45.94 -23.92
N LEU A 925 30.20 46.36 -24.76
CA LEU A 925 29.86 45.73 -26.05
C LEU A 925 29.34 46.83 -26.96
#